data_AF-A0A163S2Z1-F1
#
_entry.id   AF-A0A163S2Z1-F1
#
_cell.length_a   1.000
_cell.length_b   1.000
_cell.length_c   1.000
_cell.angle_alpha   90.00
_cell.angle_beta   90.00
_cell.angle_gamma   90.00
#
_symmetry.space_group_name_H-M   'P 1'
#
loop_
_entity.id
_entity.type
_entity.pdbx_description
1 polymer ?
#
loop_
_entity_poly.entity_id
_entity_poly.type
_entity_poly.pdbx_seq_one_letter_code
_entity_poly.pdbx_strand_id
1 'polypeptide(L)'
;MRIPSRHRRGLSGLLGASLLVPLAFVGTLPSALAAETEMEPGVTLRTFQLAQDPGSVCTLKSGTTPNVDKLMPTIDWSTPEQFGASDRFISHALATLTVPADGEYSFRVTNDDGALVYIDDQLVLENDGPNDSTSVEGAITLTAGAHDLRVEYYEGTDKQRLTLAWKTPGATSFVVVPTSVLSTEANVVRVTAPGNKYCEGATDTSGDGLRLDTVNPNYDLVDLRPAGFEPKVSGLAFTPDEKLAVVTTGDVSSGGWRPNPTSGEVYLLDGVIDATGPEDVTVTKVADQLLNPMGIEVIEDSIFVSERYQLTQLTDPDGDGFYDTHTKIAGWPDGGNFHEFAFGLIHDENYFYVNLSVAIDNGGATTTPQPAANRGTSIKIDRATGEVTYVAGGLRTPNGIGFGPEGAIFGTDNQGAWLPANKLVHIEQDKFFNHFTTPAGKFDANPVSQPALWLPQNEIANSPGNPILVEDGEFAGQMLLGDVTYGGLQRAFLEKVDGEFQGAVFRHTAGLEVGANRVITGPDGALYVGGTGEGGNWGESGKLRFGLQKLSPVNEDSFDMKEMRVVEGGFEIEYTDPVSDAVVAKLADAYALKQWRYVPTQQYGGPKVDESPLFVTDATVSEDRTTVTLKVDGLKPGHVVHLRSPRPFASDEGAELLSTEAWYTLNSLPGYVAPADRGWYEAEEAQPLGSSSLGSDHSNYSGSGFAAGMQNVGSGRTFAVTVPEAGTYPLNLRYANGIHPYTELRAKDVSLYVNGQKVGPWTLPTTGDWKVWDTITRDVDLAAGHNTITLKYDQGDQGNVNLDVLSIGQNPDICSPADVEDGYRGIFDGTLASLADWKLAGSGTFGRQDDCSIRTNGGMGLLWYTAQELEEYSLKLDWKLVKDDNGGVFVGFPNPGNDPWVAVNQGYEIQIDASDAADRTTGAIYTFQGADAAAVTAALKPVGQWNAYDIRVEGDRIRIYLNDVLVNDFTSTDPARDLSSGFIGIQNHGAGETVSYRNIRVKDLGAEPEPELAVSVTVQPKCVAGKVTLNVRAVNDDTVPVDVVLSTPFGKKTMTGVLPGKSAQQTFATRSTSIEAGTATVTATSGGKEVVVETTYDASSCG
;
A
#
# COMPACT_ATOMS: atom_id res chain seq x y z
N MET A 1 20.15 -16.57 35.70
CA MET A 1 21.34 -16.44 36.57
C MET A 1 21.55 -14.95 36.84
N ARG A 2 21.46 -14.51 38.11
CA ARG A 2 21.64 -13.10 38.54
C ARG A 2 23.06 -12.61 38.23
N ILE A 3 23.24 -11.32 37.90
CA ILE A 3 24.44 -10.46 38.09
C ILE A 3 24.20 -9.11 37.32
N PRO A 4 24.66 -7.91 37.76
CA PRO A 4 24.38 -7.20 39.02
C PRO A 4 24.14 -5.67 38.83
N SER A 5 23.85 -4.96 39.92
CA SER A 5 23.83 -3.50 40.02
C SER A 5 25.13 -2.95 40.64
N ARG A 6 25.64 -1.80 40.16
CA ARG A 6 26.58 -0.84 40.80
C ARG A 6 26.61 0.45 39.94
N HIS A 7 26.77 1.69 40.40
CA HIS A 7 26.83 2.32 41.73
C HIS A 7 26.68 3.85 41.53
N ARG A 8 26.08 4.51 42.53
CA ARG A 8 26.03 5.97 42.74
C ARG A 8 27.43 6.58 42.90
N ARG A 9 27.61 7.84 42.48
CA ARG A 9 28.52 8.81 43.10
C ARG A 9 27.72 10.00 43.64
N GLY A 10 28.03 10.36 44.88
CA GLY A 10 27.28 11.30 45.71
C GLY A 10 27.83 12.73 45.75
N LEU A 11 26.99 13.56 46.37
CA LEU A 11 27.05 14.99 46.60
C LEU A 11 28.25 15.49 47.43
N SER A 12 28.55 16.77 47.22
CA SER A 12 29.02 17.78 48.20
C SER A 12 28.60 19.14 47.61
N GLY A 13 27.98 20.13 48.26
CA GLY A 13 27.53 20.37 49.61
C GLY A 13 27.20 21.88 49.73
N LEU A 14 26.38 22.23 50.72
CA LEU A 14 26.18 23.55 51.36
C LEU A 14 25.15 24.57 50.81
N LEU A 15 24.24 24.89 51.74
CA LEU A 15 23.18 25.87 51.73
C LEU A 15 23.70 27.32 51.70
N GLY A 16 22.96 28.18 51.01
CA GLY A 16 22.90 29.62 51.24
C GLY A 16 21.47 30.11 51.00
N ALA A 17 20.73 30.37 52.08
CA ALA A 17 19.40 30.96 52.02
C ALA A 17 19.51 32.47 51.76
N SER A 18 18.69 33.00 50.85
CA SER A 18 18.32 34.42 50.82
C SER A 18 16.97 34.61 50.14
N LEU A 19 16.15 35.43 50.81
CA LEU A 19 14.75 35.76 50.55
C LEU A 19 14.46 36.21 49.11
N LEU A 20 13.33 35.76 48.57
CA LEU A 20 12.64 36.38 47.43
C LEU A 20 11.18 36.63 47.79
N VAL A 21 10.79 37.89 47.61
CA VAL A 21 9.45 38.46 47.71
C VAL A 21 8.61 37.99 46.52
N PRO A 22 7.34 37.56 46.69
CA PRO A 22 6.46 37.34 45.56
C PRO A 22 5.82 38.67 45.15
N LEU A 23 6.19 39.22 43.99
CA LEU A 23 5.33 40.17 43.29
C LEU A 23 4.37 39.34 42.43
N ALA A 24 3.10 39.37 42.83
CA ALA A 24 1.99 38.89 42.02
C ALA A 24 1.80 39.84 40.82
N PHE A 25 2.00 39.32 39.61
CA PHE A 25 1.34 39.82 38.41
C PHE A 25 0.41 38.70 37.93
N VAL A 26 -0.84 38.75 38.40
CA VAL A 26 -1.94 37.99 37.78
C VAL A 26 -2.38 38.81 36.59
N GLY A 27 -1.73 38.60 35.45
CA GLY A 27 -2.30 38.95 34.16
C GLY A 27 -3.36 37.91 33.82
N THR A 28 -4.63 38.25 34.01
CA THR A 28 -5.73 37.46 33.47
C THR A 28 -5.65 37.54 31.95
N LEU A 29 -5.20 36.48 31.30
CA LEU A 29 -5.51 36.24 29.90
C LEU A 29 -7.05 36.28 29.76
N PRO A 30 -7.62 37.02 28.79
CA PRO A 30 -9.02 36.83 28.48
C PRO A 30 -9.15 35.41 27.92
N SER A 31 -9.84 34.53 28.65
CA SER A 31 -10.42 33.34 28.04
C SER A 31 -11.35 33.84 26.94
N ALA A 32 -10.92 33.68 25.69
CA ALA A 32 -11.82 33.77 24.56
C ALA A 32 -12.93 32.73 24.82
N LEU A 33 -14.15 33.22 25.00
CA LEU A 33 -15.34 32.37 24.99
C LEU A 33 -15.46 31.85 23.57
N ALA A 34 -14.91 30.65 23.34
CA ALA A 34 -15.26 29.85 22.17
C ALA A 34 -16.79 29.78 22.09
N ALA A 35 -17.35 30.05 20.92
CA ALA A 35 -18.78 29.93 20.68
C ALA A 35 -19.26 28.56 21.21
N GLU A 36 -20.30 28.54 22.06
CA GLU A 36 -20.85 27.30 22.61
C GLU A 36 -21.24 26.36 21.45
N THR A 37 -20.49 25.28 21.29
CA THR A 37 -20.82 24.20 20.36
C THR A 37 -22.14 23.57 20.79
N GLU A 38 -23.12 23.54 19.88
CA GLU A 38 -24.38 22.84 20.13
C GLU A 38 -24.07 21.36 20.41
N MET A 39 -24.63 20.80 21.49
CA MET A 39 -24.39 19.42 21.90
C MET A 39 -25.66 18.57 21.73
N GLU A 40 -25.52 17.33 21.28
CA GLU A 40 -26.59 16.33 21.19
C GLU A 40 -26.35 15.14 22.14
N PRO A 41 -27.40 14.48 22.67
CA PRO A 41 -27.23 13.34 23.59
C PRO A 41 -26.56 12.14 22.91
N GLY A 42 -25.52 11.59 23.52
CA GLY A 42 -24.81 10.40 23.05
C GLY A 42 -23.29 10.52 23.06
N VAL A 43 -22.66 9.64 22.30
CA VAL A 43 -21.22 9.39 22.22
C VAL A 43 -20.84 9.29 20.75
N THR A 44 -19.75 9.93 20.36
CA THR A 44 -19.15 9.73 19.04
C THR A 44 -18.24 8.50 19.07
N LEU A 45 -18.61 7.47 18.32
CA LEU A 45 -17.76 6.31 18.04
C LEU A 45 -16.96 6.57 16.78
N ARG A 46 -15.64 6.44 16.85
CA ARG A 46 -14.73 6.44 15.70
C ARG A 46 -13.94 5.13 15.65
N THR A 47 -14.02 4.41 14.54
CA THR A 47 -13.30 3.12 14.36
C THR A 47 -12.27 3.24 13.25
N PHE A 48 -11.09 2.67 13.48
CA PHE A 48 -9.91 2.71 12.61
C PHE A 48 -9.46 1.28 12.31
N GLN A 49 -9.62 0.84 11.06
CA GLN A 49 -9.20 -0.48 10.62
C GLN A 49 -7.67 -0.51 10.50
N LEU A 50 -7.00 -1.48 11.10
CA LEU A 50 -5.56 -1.67 11.02
C LEU A 50 -5.21 -2.80 10.04
N ALA A 51 -4.00 -2.73 9.48
CA ALA A 51 -3.47 -3.78 8.61
C ALA A 51 -3.12 -5.06 9.40
N GLN A 52 -2.65 -4.89 10.63
CA GLN A 52 -2.18 -5.94 11.51
C GLN A 52 -2.75 -5.74 12.91
N ASP A 53 -2.77 -6.81 13.70
CA ASP A 53 -3.14 -6.75 15.11
C ASP A 53 -2.04 -6.01 15.90
N PRO A 54 -2.37 -4.88 16.59
CA PRO A 54 -1.39 -4.14 17.37
C PRO A 54 -1.02 -4.85 18.68
N GLY A 55 -1.81 -5.82 19.15
CA GLY A 55 -1.62 -6.54 20.41
C GLY A 55 -1.89 -5.72 21.68
N SER A 56 -2.10 -4.41 21.57
CA SER A 56 -2.49 -3.48 22.64
C SER A 56 -3.12 -2.23 22.02
N VAL A 57 -3.75 -1.36 22.84
CA VAL A 57 -4.13 -0.02 22.38
C VAL A 57 -2.85 0.72 21.95
N CYS A 58 -2.87 1.33 20.77
CA CYS A 58 -1.74 2.09 20.23
C CYS A 58 -2.15 3.54 19.92
N THR A 59 -1.15 4.42 19.86
CA THR A 59 -1.36 5.77 19.34
C THR A 59 -1.46 5.73 17.82
N LEU A 60 -2.59 6.16 17.28
CA LEU A 60 -2.78 6.32 15.83
C LEU A 60 -1.98 7.52 15.32
N LYS A 61 -1.40 7.39 14.11
CA LYS A 61 -0.72 8.52 13.47
C LYS A 61 -1.64 9.75 13.37
N SER A 62 -1.10 10.92 13.70
CA SER A 62 -1.84 12.19 13.65
C SER A 62 -2.41 12.48 12.25
N GLY A 63 -3.54 13.19 12.19
CA GLY A 63 -4.24 13.51 10.93
C GLY A 63 -5.00 12.34 10.30
N THR A 64 -5.12 11.20 10.98
CA THR A 64 -5.84 10.03 10.47
C THR A 64 -7.36 10.22 10.48
N THR A 65 -8.00 10.05 9.32
CA THR A 65 -9.47 10.00 9.17
C THR A 65 -9.99 8.60 9.54
N PRO A 66 -11.05 8.45 10.36
CA PRO A 66 -11.57 7.13 10.75
C PRO A 66 -12.22 6.36 9.60
N ASN A 67 -12.31 5.03 9.72
CA ASN A 67 -13.08 4.17 8.81
C ASN A 67 -14.58 4.23 9.09
N VAL A 68 -14.95 4.48 10.35
CA VAL A 68 -16.34 4.56 10.81
C VAL A 68 -16.45 5.75 11.75
N ASP A 69 -17.49 6.56 11.61
CA ASP A 69 -17.83 7.62 12.56
C ASP A 69 -19.36 7.59 12.78
N LYS A 70 -19.82 7.34 14.02
CA LYS A 70 -21.24 7.13 14.37
C LYS A 70 -21.64 7.82 15.67
N LEU A 71 -22.87 8.33 15.72
CA LEU A 71 -23.53 8.73 16.97
C LEU A 71 -24.09 7.48 17.65
N MET A 72 -23.67 7.23 18.88
CA MET A 72 -24.09 6.09 19.69
C MET A 72 -24.77 6.58 20.97
N PRO A 73 -25.85 5.94 21.45
CA PRO A 73 -26.55 6.41 22.65
C PRO A 73 -25.73 6.17 23.94
N THR A 74 -25.00 5.06 24.02
CA THR A 74 -24.21 4.63 25.18
C THR A 74 -22.98 3.86 24.69
N ILE A 75 -22.01 3.60 25.59
CA ILE A 75 -20.89 2.69 25.37
C ILE A 75 -21.28 1.31 25.90
N ASP A 76 -21.98 0.53 25.07
CA ASP A 76 -22.36 -0.87 25.34
C ASP A 76 -22.51 -1.62 24.00
N TRP A 77 -21.38 -2.08 23.47
CA TRP A 77 -21.25 -2.60 22.11
C TRP A 77 -20.60 -3.98 22.12
N SER A 78 -21.05 -4.87 21.22
CA SER A 78 -20.55 -6.24 21.14
C SER A 78 -20.67 -6.88 19.75
N THR A 79 -21.08 -6.13 18.71
CA THR A 79 -21.24 -6.67 17.36
C THR A 79 -20.47 -5.89 16.31
N PRO A 80 -19.99 -6.55 15.24
CA PRO A 80 -19.34 -5.88 14.12
C PRO A 80 -20.16 -4.73 13.53
N GLU A 81 -21.48 -4.83 13.50
CA GLU A 81 -22.35 -3.76 12.99
C GLU A 81 -22.33 -2.50 13.86
N GLN A 82 -22.19 -2.64 15.17
CA GLN A 82 -22.08 -1.50 16.08
C GLN A 82 -20.75 -0.76 15.83
N PHE A 83 -19.64 -1.50 15.88
CA PHE A 83 -18.30 -0.94 15.65
C PHE A 83 -18.05 -0.52 14.20
N GLY A 84 -18.72 -1.17 13.24
CA GLY A 84 -18.46 -1.06 11.80
C GLY A 84 -17.15 -1.73 11.34
N ALA A 85 -16.58 -2.61 12.17
CA ALA A 85 -15.41 -3.44 11.89
C ALA A 85 -15.50 -4.74 12.72
N SER A 86 -14.88 -5.82 12.24
CA SER A 86 -14.90 -7.13 12.92
C SER A 86 -13.62 -7.44 13.69
N ASP A 87 -12.46 -7.19 13.09
CA ASP A 87 -11.16 -7.58 13.66
C ASP A 87 -10.11 -6.51 13.34
N ARG A 88 -9.02 -6.47 14.12
CA ARG A 88 -7.85 -5.62 13.91
C ARG A 88 -8.21 -4.15 13.79
N PHE A 89 -8.88 -3.59 14.79
CA PHE A 89 -9.27 -2.19 14.78
C PHE A 89 -9.05 -1.50 16.13
N ILE A 90 -8.90 -0.18 16.08
CA ILE A 90 -9.02 0.69 17.25
C ILE A 90 -10.34 1.43 17.17
N SER A 91 -11.01 1.60 18.31
CA SER A 91 -12.16 2.48 18.46
C SER A 91 -11.93 3.54 19.52
N HIS A 92 -12.29 4.77 19.21
CA HIS A 92 -12.42 5.85 20.19
C HIS A 92 -13.90 6.12 20.45
N ALA A 93 -14.30 6.11 21.71
CA ALA A 93 -15.60 6.58 22.17
C ALA A 93 -15.42 7.93 22.87
N LEU A 94 -15.95 8.99 22.28
CA LEU A 94 -15.73 10.38 22.69
C LEU A 94 -17.06 11.02 23.11
N ALA A 95 -17.11 11.59 24.32
CA ALA A 95 -18.27 12.31 24.81
C ALA A 95 -17.89 13.33 25.89
N THR A 96 -18.74 14.32 26.12
CA THR A 96 -18.79 15.07 27.36
C THR A 96 -19.69 14.31 28.34
N LEU A 97 -19.13 13.96 29.51
CA LEU A 97 -19.81 13.36 30.65
C LEU A 97 -20.28 14.45 31.62
N THR A 98 -21.59 14.61 31.81
CA THR A 98 -22.14 15.56 32.77
C THR A 98 -22.53 14.87 34.08
N VAL A 99 -21.78 15.13 35.16
CA VAL A 99 -22.08 14.59 36.49
C VAL A 99 -22.93 15.55 37.33
N PRO A 100 -23.97 15.06 38.04
CA PRO A 100 -24.94 15.92 38.72
C PRO A 100 -24.49 16.43 40.09
N ALA A 101 -23.43 15.85 40.68
CA ALA A 101 -22.97 16.18 42.03
C ALA A 101 -21.49 15.88 42.21
N ASP A 102 -20.83 16.68 43.04
CA ASP A 102 -19.47 16.42 43.51
C ASP A 102 -19.39 15.06 44.23
N GLY A 103 -18.31 14.31 44.00
CA GLY A 103 -18.03 13.11 44.78
C GLY A 103 -17.15 12.10 44.06
N GLU A 104 -16.93 10.97 44.72
CA GLU A 104 -16.21 9.83 44.15
C GLU A 104 -17.15 9.01 43.26
N TYR A 105 -16.80 8.89 41.99
CA TYR A 105 -17.44 8.02 41.01
C TYR A 105 -16.54 6.82 40.77
N SER A 106 -17.10 5.60 40.83
CA SER A 106 -16.38 4.41 40.36
C SER A 106 -16.82 4.06 38.95
N PHE A 107 -15.88 3.80 38.06
CA PHE A 107 -16.13 3.31 36.71
C PHE A 107 -15.73 1.83 36.60
N ARG A 108 -16.39 1.12 35.70
CA ARG A 108 -16.07 -0.24 35.30
C ARG A 108 -16.08 -0.31 33.78
N VAL A 109 -15.00 -0.82 33.19
CA VAL A 109 -14.97 -1.19 31.78
C VAL A 109 -15.04 -2.72 31.67
N THR A 110 -15.82 -3.20 30.71
CA THR A 110 -15.89 -4.62 30.34
C THR A 110 -15.57 -4.71 28.85
N ASN A 111 -14.47 -5.38 28.49
CA ASN A 111 -14.01 -5.43 27.10
C ASN A 111 -13.33 -6.76 26.77
N ASP A 112 -13.41 -7.19 25.50
CA ASP A 112 -12.42 -8.11 24.90
C ASP A 112 -11.14 -7.32 24.64
N ASP A 113 -9.98 -7.99 24.67
CA ASP A 113 -8.69 -7.38 24.34
C ASP A 113 -8.43 -6.10 25.16
N GLY A 114 -8.19 -4.94 24.53
CA GLY A 114 -7.71 -3.77 25.27
C GLY A 114 -8.68 -2.62 25.36
N ALA A 115 -8.76 -2.00 26.54
CA ALA A 115 -9.44 -0.72 26.73
C ALA A 115 -8.74 0.19 27.74
N LEU A 116 -8.72 1.49 27.43
CA LEU A 116 -8.25 2.58 28.29
C LEU A 116 -9.39 3.60 28.48
N VAL A 117 -9.61 4.06 29.71
CA VAL A 117 -10.65 5.08 30.01
C VAL A 117 -10.01 6.32 30.62
N TYR A 118 -10.23 7.45 29.96
CA TYR A 118 -9.77 8.77 30.37
C TYR A 118 -10.95 9.67 30.76
N ILE A 119 -10.79 10.41 31.85
CA ILE A 119 -11.69 11.51 32.23
C ILE A 119 -10.85 12.76 32.49
N ASP A 120 -11.14 13.86 31.80
CA ASP A 120 -10.33 15.09 31.80
C ASP A 120 -8.82 14.80 31.56
N ASP A 121 -8.55 13.97 30.55
CA ASP A 121 -7.22 13.45 30.19
C ASP A 121 -6.48 12.66 31.28
N GLN A 122 -7.13 12.35 32.40
CA GLN A 122 -6.59 11.47 33.43
C GLN A 122 -6.98 10.02 33.14
N LEU A 123 -6.00 9.12 33.05
CA LEU A 123 -6.24 7.69 32.93
C LEU A 123 -6.87 7.14 34.23
N VAL A 124 -8.12 6.68 34.14
CA VAL A 124 -8.91 6.15 35.27
C VAL A 124 -8.91 4.61 35.29
N LEU A 125 -8.92 3.98 34.12
CA LEU A 125 -8.95 2.52 33.96
C LEU A 125 -7.99 2.08 32.85
N GLU A 126 -7.29 0.98 33.08
CA GLU A 126 -6.45 0.29 32.09
C GLU A 126 -6.77 -1.21 32.16
N ASN A 127 -7.27 -1.76 31.05
CA ASN A 127 -7.45 -3.19 30.82
C ASN A 127 -6.96 -3.51 29.42
N ASP A 128 -5.65 -3.38 29.21
CA ASP A 128 -5.02 -3.47 27.89
C ASP A 128 -4.33 -4.83 27.64
N GLY A 129 -4.15 -5.17 26.37
CA GLY A 129 -3.52 -6.39 25.87
C GLY A 129 -4.50 -7.56 25.63
N PRO A 130 -4.02 -8.68 25.05
CA PRO A 130 -4.91 -9.71 24.52
C PRO A 130 -5.58 -10.45 25.67
N ASN A 131 -6.92 -10.38 25.75
CA ASN A 131 -7.67 -11.08 26.78
C ASN A 131 -9.10 -11.37 26.35
N ASP A 132 -9.66 -12.47 26.86
CA ASP A 132 -11.10 -12.71 26.78
C ASP A 132 -11.86 -11.61 27.55
N SER A 133 -13.09 -11.28 27.15
CA SER A 133 -13.99 -10.35 27.82
C SER A 133 -13.89 -10.30 29.37
N THR A 134 -13.04 -9.44 29.92
CA THR A 134 -12.80 -9.25 31.36
C THR A 134 -13.39 -7.92 31.86
N SER A 135 -13.24 -7.58 33.14
CA SER A 135 -13.68 -6.29 33.69
C SER A 135 -12.74 -5.78 34.75
N VAL A 136 -12.45 -4.48 34.68
CA VAL A 136 -11.66 -3.76 35.70
C VAL A 136 -12.44 -2.57 36.24
N GLU A 137 -12.09 -2.14 37.45
CA GLU A 137 -12.73 -1.03 38.16
C GLU A 137 -11.69 -0.01 38.63
N GLY A 138 -12.13 1.23 38.76
CA GLY A 138 -11.32 2.39 39.09
C GLY A 138 -12.22 3.52 39.56
N ALA A 139 -11.66 4.48 40.28
CA ALA A 139 -12.44 5.56 40.87
C ALA A 139 -11.74 6.90 40.72
N ILE A 140 -12.53 7.95 40.56
CA ILE A 140 -12.07 9.33 40.42
C ILE A 140 -13.04 10.27 41.14
N THR A 141 -12.52 11.34 41.73
CA THR A 141 -13.34 12.40 42.34
C THR A 141 -13.63 13.46 41.29
N LEU A 142 -14.91 13.71 41.02
CA LEU A 142 -15.37 14.69 40.04
C LEU A 142 -16.14 15.80 40.74
N THR A 143 -16.09 17.01 40.16
CA THR A 143 -16.96 18.13 40.51
C THR A 143 -18.26 18.03 39.71
N ALA A 144 -19.37 18.59 40.20
CA ALA A 144 -20.60 18.67 39.41
C ALA A 144 -20.36 19.52 38.14
N GLY A 145 -20.77 19.01 36.98
CA GLY A 145 -20.55 19.70 35.71
C GLY A 145 -20.14 18.75 34.57
N ALA A 146 -19.68 19.36 33.49
CA ALA A 146 -19.18 18.68 32.30
C ALA A 146 -17.72 18.26 32.47
N HIS A 147 -17.41 17.05 32.04
CA HIS A 147 -16.06 16.46 32.02
C HIS A 147 -15.84 15.78 30.68
N ASP A 148 -14.62 15.76 30.18
CA ASP A 148 -14.30 15.07 28.93
C ASP A 148 -14.16 13.57 29.20
N LEU A 149 -14.83 12.74 28.39
CA LEU A 149 -14.76 11.28 28.45
C LEU A 149 -14.20 10.75 27.13
N ARG A 150 -13.09 10.02 27.23
CA ARG A 150 -12.50 9.26 26.12
C ARG A 150 -12.29 7.81 26.54
N VAL A 151 -12.83 6.88 25.76
CA VAL A 151 -12.50 5.45 25.86
C VAL A 151 -11.80 5.02 24.59
N GLU A 152 -10.60 4.47 24.73
CA GLU A 152 -9.88 3.82 23.63
C GLU A 152 -10.03 2.32 23.78
N TYR A 153 -10.30 1.64 22.68
CA TYR A 153 -10.53 0.21 22.63
C TYR A 153 -9.77 -0.37 21.44
N TYR A 154 -9.11 -1.51 21.61
CA TYR A 154 -8.59 -2.28 20.48
C TYR A 154 -9.21 -3.68 20.46
N GLU A 155 -9.44 -4.16 19.24
CA GLU A 155 -9.89 -5.51 18.94
C GLU A 155 -8.85 -6.19 18.04
N GLY A 156 -8.33 -7.32 18.47
CA GLY A 156 -7.40 -8.17 17.73
C GLY A 156 -8.15 -9.09 16.77
N THR A 157 -8.71 -10.19 17.27
CA THR A 157 -9.46 -11.19 16.49
C THR A 157 -10.55 -11.87 17.31
N ASP A 158 -11.53 -12.49 16.64
CA ASP A 158 -12.60 -13.35 17.17
C ASP A 158 -13.83 -12.61 17.69
N LYS A 159 -13.84 -12.19 18.96
CA LYS A 159 -15.01 -11.60 19.63
C LYS A 159 -14.67 -10.19 20.06
N GLN A 160 -15.65 -9.30 19.93
CA GLN A 160 -15.52 -7.91 20.33
C GLN A 160 -16.54 -7.51 21.39
N ARG A 161 -16.12 -6.72 22.37
CA ARG A 161 -17.00 -6.15 23.39
C ARG A 161 -16.41 -4.89 23.99
N LEU A 162 -17.25 -3.88 24.23
CA LEU A 162 -16.91 -2.70 25.03
C LEU A 162 -18.16 -2.19 25.77
N THR A 163 -18.14 -2.23 27.10
CA THR A 163 -19.20 -1.67 27.96
C THR A 163 -18.56 -0.74 29.01
N LEU A 164 -19.05 0.51 29.13
CA LEU A 164 -18.70 1.42 30.22
C LEU A 164 -19.86 1.56 31.20
N ALA A 165 -19.58 1.26 32.47
CA ALA A 165 -20.53 1.39 33.57
C ALA A 165 -19.95 2.24 34.70
N TRP A 166 -20.82 2.81 35.54
CA TRP A 166 -20.42 3.62 36.69
C TRP A 166 -21.26 3.33 37.95
N LYS A 167 -20.72 3.75 39.10
CA LYS A 167 -21.43 3.96 40.37
C LYS A 167 -21.29 5.43 40.73
N THR A 168 -22.41 6.12 40.84
CA THR A 168 -22.45 7.49 41.34
C THR A 168 -22.23 7.53 42.86
N PRO A 169 -21.89 8.70 43.45
CA PRO A 169 -21.71 8.84 44.89
C PRO A 169 -22.90 8.27 45.69
N GLY A 170 -22.62 7.25 46.53
CA GLY A 170 -23.62 6.57 47.36
C GLY A 170 -24.37 5.41 46.71
N ALA A 171 -24.14 5.11 45.42
CA ALA A 171 -24.73 3.95 44.75
C ALA A 171 -24.05 2.62 45.15
N THR A 172 -24.79 1.51 45.16
CA THR A 172 -24.28 0.18 45.55
C THR A 172 -24.06 -0.78 44.37
N SER A 173 -24.49 -0.43 43.16
CA SER A 173 -24.41 -1.28 41.96
C SER A 173 -23.99 -0.47 40.75
N PHE A 174 -23.15 -1.05 39.89
CA PHE A 174 -22.81 -0.46 38.60
C PHE A 174 -24.01 -0.47 37.65
N VAL A 175 -24.17 0.61 36.90
CA VAL A 175 -25.11 0.73 35.78
C VAL A 175 -24.36 1.24 34.57
N VAL A 176 -24.74 0.84 33.36
CA VAL A 176 -24.21 1.43 32.12
C VAL A 176 -24.39 2.94 32.19
N VAL A 177 -23.35 3.70 31.83
CA VAL A 177 -23.42 5.16 31.86
C VAL A 177 -24.55 5.60 30.92
N PRO A 178 -25.62 6.25 31.44
CA PRO A 178 -26.81 6.50 30.65
C PRO A 178 -26.61 7.65 29.66
N THR A 179 -27.30 7.59 28.51
CA THR A 179 -27.28 8.68 27.50
C THR A 179 -27.63 10.05 28.08
N SER A 180 -28.42 10.10 29.17
CA SER A 180 -28.83 11.35 29.82
C SER A 180 -27.68 12.15 30.44
N VAL A 181 -26.50 11.54 30.60
CA VAL A 181 -25.28 12.21 31.10
C VAL A 181 -24.17 12.25 30.06
N LEU A 182 -24.45 11.84 28.83
CA LEU A 182 -23.48 11.80 27.72
C LEU A 182 -23.96 12.73 26.62
N SER A 183 -23.06 13.58 26.13
CA SER A 183 -23.32 14.43 24.98
C SER A 183 -22.11 14.54 24.06
N THR A 184 -22.34 14.76 22.78
CA THR A 184 -21.29 15.02 21.78
C THR A 184 -21.70 16.22 20.92
N GLU A 185 -20.81 16.76 20.09
CA GLU A 185 -21.15 17.86 19.19
C GLU A 185 -22.33 17.48 18.28
N ALA A 186 -23.33 18.36 18.19
CA ALA A 186 -24.49 18.20 17.34
C ALA A 186 -24.20 18.58 15.89
N ASN A 187 -24.97 18.00 14.95
CA ASN A 187 -24.93 18.35 13.52
C ASN A 187 -23.54 18.16 12.87
N VAL A 188 -22.71 17.29 13.43
CA VAL A 188 -21.38 16.96 12.91
C VAL A 188 -21.50 16.14 11.63
N VAL A 189 -20.78 16.56 10.59
CA VAL A 189 -20.58 15.72 9.40
C VAL A 189 -19.58 14.63 9.76
N ARG A 190 -20.05 13.38 9.79
CA ARG A 190 -19.24 12.21 10.14
C ARG A 190 -18.51 11.72 8.91
N VAL A 191 -17.28 12.17 8.73
CA VAL A 191 -16.46 11.80 7.57
C VAL A 191 -15.67 10.53 7.85
N THR A 192 -15.61 9.67 6.85
CA THR A 192 -14.87 8.41 6.92
C THR A 192 -13.99 8.23 5.70
N ALA A 193 -12.86 7.54 5.87
CA ALA A 193 -11.98 7.13 4.79
C ALA A 193 -11.70 5.62 4.91
N PRO A 194 -11.93 4.82 3.84
CA PRO A 194 -11.64 3.40 3.87
C PRO A 194 -10.13 3.11 3.90
N GLY A 195 -9.77 1.83 3.91
CA GLY A 195 -8.37 1.36 3.94
C GLY A 195 -7.77 1.29 5.33
N ASN A 196 -6.58 0.69 5.41
CA ASN A 196 -5.88 0.47 6.67
C ASN A 196 -5.27 1.77 7.21
N LYS A 197 -5.28 1.89 8.54
CA LYS A 197 -4.67 2.93 9.34
C LYS A 197 -3.47 2.35 10.09
N TYR A 198 -2.60 3.23 10.56
CA TYR A 198 -1.32 2.84 11.13
C TYR A 198 -1.14 3.50 12.50
N CYS A 199 -0.62 2.70 13.42
CA CYS A 199 -0.06 3.20 14.68
C CYS A 199 1.22 3.97 14.41
N GLU A 200 1.59 4.85 15.33
CA GLU A 200 2.94 5.42 15.38
C GLU A 200 3.97 4.30 15.59
N GLY A 201 4.99 4.26 14.73
CA GLY A 201 6.10 3.33 14.90
C GLY A 201 7.01 3.76 16.06
N ALA A 202 7.69 2.79 16.69
CA ALA A 202 8.59 3.08 17.82
C ALA A 202 9.75 4.04 17.49
N THR A 203 10.09 4.18 16.21
CA THR A 203 11.13 5.08 15.70
C THR A 203 10.57 6.24 14.89
N ASP A 204 9.24 6.32 14.73
CA ASP A 204 8.63 7.41 13.98
C ASP A 204 8.78 8.73 14.76
N THR A 205 9.12 9.79 14.04
CA THR A 205 9.29 11.14 14.58
C THR A 205 8.71 12.16 13.60
N SER A 206 8.57 13.42 14.04
CA SER A 206 8.08 14.50 13.17
C SER A 206 8.90 14.57 11.87
N GLY A 207 8.21 14.51 10.72
CA GLY A 207 8.82 14.48 9.40
C GLY A 207 9.42 13.14 8.97
N ASP A 208 9.47 12.14 9.85
CA ASP A 208 9.95 10.78 9.60
C ASP A 208 8.92 9.72 10.02
N GLY A 209 8.00 9.42 9.12
CA GLY A 209 6.86 8.54 9.37
C GLY A 209 5.68 9.23 10.08
N LEU A 210 5.89 10.40 10.70
CA LEU A 210 4.83 11.28 11.22
C LEU A 210 4.74 12.59 10.45
N ARG A 211 3.58 13.25 10.55
CA ARG A 211 3.39 14.61 10.05
C ARG A 211 4.39 15.57 10.72
N LEU A 212 4.76 16.63 10.01
CA LEU A 212 5.35 17.81 10.64
C LEU A 212 4.35 18.42 11.64
N ASP A 213 4.87 18.89 12.76
CA ASP A 213 4.13 19.50 13.86
C ASP A 213 4.59 20.93 14.19
N THR A 214 5.68 21.36 13.58
CA THR A 214 6.32 22.67 13.79
C THR A 214 6.43 23.47 12.50
N VAL A 215 6.63 24.77 12.64
CA VAL A 215 6.92 25.67 11.52
C VAL A 215 8.31 25.36 10.99
N ASN A 216 8.45 25.29 9.67
CA ASN A 216 9.74 25.14 9.02
C ASN A 216 10.69 26.28 9.46
N PRO A 217 11.91 25.97 9.92
CA PRO A 217 12.87 26.96 10.43
C PRO A 217 13.23 28.08 9.46
N ASN A 218 12.98 27.89 8.15
CA ASN A 218 13.22 28.92 7.14
C ASN A 218 12.22 30.10 7.22
N TYR A 219 11.21 30.04 8.10
CA TYR A 219 10.18 31.06 8.24
C TYR A 219 9.98 31.53 9.68
N ASP A 220 9.81 32.85 9.83
CA ASP A 220 9.17 33.45 10.99
C ASP A 220 7.65 33.46 10.79
N LEU A 221 6.91 32.89 11.76
CA LEU A 221 5.45 32.87 11.77
C LEU A 221 4.89 34.11 12.50
N VAL A 222 4.02 34.85 11.83
CA VAL A 222 3.31 36.03 12.38
C VAL A 222 1.80 35.84 12.28
N ASP A 223 1.08 36.03 13.39
CA ASP A 223 -0.39 36.12 13.39
C ASP A 223 -0.83 37.51 12.89
N LEU A 224 -1.73 37.55 11.92
CA LEU A 224 -2.23 38.78 11.30
C LEU A 224 -3.64 39.15 11.76
N ARG A 225 -4.15 38.54 12.84
CA ARG A 225 -5.52 38.75 13.31
C ARG A 225 -5.59 39.61 14.58
N PRO A 226 -5.96 40.90 14.46
CA PRO A 226 -6.28 41.73 15.62
C PRO A 226 -7.39 41.11 16.47
N ALA A 227 -7.44 41.48 17.75
CA ALA A 227 -8.47 41.01 18.68
C ALA A 227 -9.88 41.25 18.13
N GLY A 228 -10.68 40.17 18.03
CA GLY A 228 -12.05 40.20 17.51
C GLY A 228 -12.17 39.99 15.99
N PHE A 229 -11.06 39.80 15.27
CA PHE A 229 -11.08 39.40 13.86
C PHE A 229 -10.82 37.89 13.73
N GLU A 230 -11.86 37.15 13.34
CA GLU A 230 -11.89 35.69 13.29
C GLU A 230 -12.27 35.19 11.87
N PRO A 231 -11.46 35.49 10.83
CA PRO A 231 -11.83 35.23 9.44
C PRO A 231 -11.75 33.74 9.08
N LYS A 232 -12.83 33.22 8.50
CA LYS A 232 -12.84 31.94 7.76
C LYS A 232 -12.43 32.19 6.31
N VAL A 233 -11.13 32.16 6.04
CA VAL A 233 -10.58 32.69 4.79
C VAL A 233 -10.85 31.74 3.61
N SER A 234 -11.44 32.28 2.54
CA SER A 234 -11.69 31.59 1.27
C SER A 234 -11.11 32.27 0.04
N GLY A 235 -10.54 33.46 0.21
CA GLY A 235 -9.79 34.17 -0.83
C GLY A 235 -8.81 35.16 -0.22
N LEU A 236 -7.65 35.30 -0.85
CA LEU A 236 -6.62 36.28 -0.53
C LEU A 236 -6.12 36.91 -1.83
N ALA A 237 -5.96 38.23 -1.86
CA ALA A 237 -5.31 38.95 -2.94
C ALA A 237 -4.72 40.26 -2.43
N PHE A 238 -3.63 40.75 -3.04
CA PHE A 238 -3.09 42.07 -2.74
C PHE A 238 -3.68 43.13 -3.66
N THR A 239 -3.98 44.29 -3.09
CA THR A 239 -4.33 45.49 -3.87
C THR A 239 -3.07 46.17 -4.42
N PRO A 240 -3.19 47.05 -5.43
CA PRO A 240 -2.05 47.83 -5.93
C PRO A 240 -1.39 48.75 -4.88
N ASP A 241 -2.12 49.12 -3.83
CA ASP A 241 -1.62 49.88 -2.68
C ASP A 241 -1.20 48.99 -1.51
N GLU A 242 -0.85 47.72 -1.78
CA GLU A 242 -0.21 46.77 -0.86
C GLU A 242 -1.06 46.37 0.37
N LYS A 243 -2.38 46.57 0.31
CA LYS A 243 -3.30 46.02 1.31
C LYS A 243 -3.67 44.59 0.95
N LEU A 244 -3.88 43.76 1.97
CA LEU A 244 -4.36 42.40 1.78
C LEU A 244 -5.89 42.38 1.80
N ALA A 245 -6.48 42.04 0.66
CA ALA A 245 -7.89 41.73 0.54
C ALA A 245 -8.15 40.30 1.03
N VAL A 246 -9.02 40.17 2.03
CA VAL A 246 -9.42 38.90 2.64
C VAL A 246 -10.89 38.67 2.39
N VAL A 247 -11.23 37.55 1.79
CA VAL A 247 -12.62 37.10 1.62
C VAL A 247 -12.95 35.99 2.59
N THR A 248 -14.10 36.10 3.25
CA THR A 248 -14.62 35.09 4.16
C THR A 248 -15.70 34.22 3.50
N THR A 249 -15.78 32.94 3.88
CA THR A 249 -16.74 31.97 3.31
C THR A 249 -18.21 32.32 3.56
N GLY A 250 -18.51 33.10 4.61
CA GLY A 250 -19.85 33.15 5.21
C GLY A 250 -20.25 31.80 5.83
N ASP A 251 -21.55 31.57 6.00
CA ASP A 251 -22.07 30.28 6.48
C ASP A 251 -22.04 29.21 5.38
N VAL A 252 -21.29 28.14 5.65
CA VAL A 252 -21.32 26.88 4.89
C VAL A 252 -22.03 25.83 5.74
N SER A 253 -23.35 25.77 5.62
CA SER A 253 -24.16 24.84 6.40
C SER A 253 -24.00 23.40 5.94
N SER A 254 -23.55 22.52 6.84
CA SER A 254 -23.57 21.06 6.67
C SER A 254 -24.99 20.49 6.49
N GLY A 255 -26.05 21.23 6.80
CA GLY A 255 -27.44 20.76 6.70
C GLY A 255 -28.14 21.08 5.37
N GLY A 256 -27.43 21.64 4.38
CA GLY A 256 -28.08 22.27 3.22
C GLY A 256 -28.41 23.75 3.46
N TRP A 257 -29.16 24.35 2.53
CA TRP A 257 -29.56 25.76 2.54
C TRP A 257 -30.10 26.20 3.91
N ARG A 258 -29.43 27.17 4.55
CA ARG A 258 -29.96 27.87 5.72
C ARG A 258 -30.88 29.01 5.26
N PRO A 259 -32.05 29.19 5.85
CA PRO A 259 -32.78 30.44 5.72
C PRO A 259 -31.92 31.57 6.29
N ASN A 260 -31.54 32.53 5.46
CA ASN A 260 -30.66 33.67 5.79
C ASN A 260 -29.23 33.26 6.20
N PRO A 261 -28.43 32.67 5.28
CA PRO A 261 -27.03 32.36 5.59
C PRO A 261 -26.26 33.66 5.83
N THR A 262 -25.34 33.67 6.80
CA THR A 262 -24.38 34.77 6.93
C THR A 262 -23.62 34.89 5.62
N SER A 263 -23.66 36.06 5.00
CA SER A 263 -22.96 36.30 3.74
C SER A 263 -21.45 36.27 3.96
N GLY A 264 -20.72 35.87 2.93
CA GLY A 264 -19.29 36.17 2.85
C GLY A 264 -19.06 37.68 2.79
N GLU A 265 -17.94 38.10 3.35
CA GLU A 265 -17.55 39.50 3.49
C GLU A 265 -16.14 39.69 2.91
N VAL A 266 -15.84 40.92 2.50
CA VAL A 266 -14.50 41.34 2.04
C VAL A 266 -13.94 42.34 3.02
N TYR A 267 -12.71 42.11 3.44
CA TYR A 267 -11.95 43.02 4.29
C TYR A 267 -10.66 43.44 3.59
N LEU A 268 -10.25 44.69 3.79
CA LEU A 268 -8.90 45.16 3.48
C LEU A 268 -8.10 45.28 4.78
N LEU A 269 -6.93 44.66 4.79
CA LEU A 269 -5.99 44.69 5.89
C LEU A 269 -4.78 45.54 5.50
N ASP A 270 -4.51 46.55 6.32
CA ASP A 270 -3.36 47.46 6.19
C ASP A 270 -2.28 47.10 7.24
N GLY A 271 -1.02 47.36 6.92
CA GLY A 271 0.14 47.09 7.78
C GLY A 271 0.66 45.64 7.76
N VAL A 272 0.07 44.74 6.97
CA VAL A 272 0.38 43.29 7.00
C VAL A 272 1.77 42.92 6.48
N ILE A 273 2.42 43.80 5.71
CA ILE A 273 3.77 43.57 5.19
C ILE A 273 4.79 43.75 6.30
N ASP A 274 4.72 44.85 7.03
CA ASP A 274 5.68 45.16 8.09
C ASP A 274 5.28 44.59 9.47
N ALA A 275 4.14 43.89 9.54
CA ALA A 275 3.60 43.36 10.78
C ALA A 275 4.56 42.37 11.46
N THR A 276 4.79 42.61 12.75
CA THR A 276 5.48 41.68 13.65
C THR A 276 4.53 40.99 14.62
N GLY A 277 3.28 41.45 14.67
CA GLY A 277 2.19 40.88 15.42
C GLY A 277 0.84 41.43 15.00
N PRO A 278 -0.26 40.89 15.57
CA PRO A 278 -1.62 41.28 15.21
C PRO A 278 -1.97 42.73 15.57
N GLU A 279 -1.22 43.38 16.47
CA GLU A 279 -1.39 44.80 16.84
C GLU A 279 -1.00 45.78 15.73
N ASP A 280 -0.20 45.34 14.76
CA ASP A 280 0.28 46.16 13.63
C ASP A 280 -0.77 46.22 12.49
N VAL A 281 -1.78 45.35 12.53
CA VAL A 281 -2.75 45.17 11.45
C VAL A 281 -4.03 45.97 11.69
N THR A 282 -4.44 46.74 10.68
CA THR A 282 -5.75 47.44 10.69
C THR A 282 -6.71 46.76 9.72
N VAL A 283 -7.86 46.32 10.23
CA VAL A 283 -8.90 45.62 9.44
C VAL A 283 -10.05 46.57 9.12
N THR A 284 -10.39 46.69 7.84
CA THR A 284 -11.57 47.45 7.36
C THR A 284 -12.48 46.55 6.56
N LYS A 285 -13.77 46.45 6.93
CA LYS A 285 -14.77 45.76 6.10
C LYS A 285 -15.13 46.65 4.92
N VAL A 286 -15.07 46.12 3.70
CA VAL A 286 -15.29 46.89 2.47
C VAL A 286 -16.38 46.31 1.56
N ALA A 287 -16.85 45.08 1.78
CA ALA A 287 -18.04 44.56 1.11
C ALA A 287 -18.70 43.43 1.93
N ASP A 288 -19.97 43.16 1.67
CA ASP A 288 -20.74 42.04 2.24
C ASP A 288 -21.74 41.46 1.23
N GLN A 289 -22.68 40.60 1.66
CA GLN A 289 -23.73 40.02 0.79
C GLN A 289 -23.23 39.10 -0.34
N LEU A 290 -22.07 38.48 -0.16
CA LEU A 290 -21.55 37.45 -1.08
C LEU A 290 -22.03 36.05 -0.68
N LEU A 291 -22.40 35.22 -1.66
CA LEU A 291 -22.87 33.87 -1.41
C LEU A 291 -21.76 32.83 -1.60
N ASN A 292 -21.30 32.27 -0.48
CA ASN A 292 -20.23 31.27 -0.41
C ASN A 292 -19.07 31.60 -1.36
N PRO A 293 -18.46 32.80 -1.22
CA PRO A 293 -17.36 33.18 -2.09
C PRO A 293 -16.15 32.28 -1.81
N MET A 294 -15.51 31.81 -2.87
CA MET A 294 -14.41 30.83 -2.82
C MET A 294 -13.20 31.27 -3.64
N GLY A 295 -13.11 32.58 -3.89
CA GLY A 295 -12.02 33.20 -4.62
C GLY A 295 -12.13 34.71 -4.77
N ILE A 296 -10.99 35.38 -4.86
CA ILE A 296 -10.87 36.83 -5.07
C ILE A 296 -9.71 37.15 -6.00
N GLU A 297 -9.87 38.17 -6.83
CA GLU A 297 -8.81 38.87 -7.55
C GLU A 297 -9.02 40.38 -7.45
N VAL A 298 -7.92 41.14 -7.42
CA VAL A 298 -7.97 42.61 -7.48
C VAL A 298 -7.32 43.05 -8.77
N ILE A 299 -8.09 43.74 -9.63
CA ILE A 299 -7.61 44.22 -10.92
C ILE A 299 -7.93 45.70 -11.01
N GLU A 300 -6.87 46.51 -11.08
CA GLU A 300 -6.98 47.98 -10.97
C GLU A 300 -7.73 48.34 -9.68
N ASP A 301 -8.82 49.10 -9.78
CA ASP A 301 -9.63 49.54 -8.64
C ASP A 301 -10.83 48.61 -8.36
N SER A 302 -10.96 47.49 -9.10
CA SER A 302 -12.07 46.55 -8.98
C SER A 302 -11.69 45.27 -8.26
N ILE A 303 -12.61 44.77 -7.43
CA ILE A 303 -12.48 43.46 -6.78
C ILE A 303 -13.40 42.47 -7.49
N PHE A 304 -12.87 41.32 -7.91
CA PHE A 304 -13.63 40.25 -8.52
C PHE A 304 -13.73 39.08 -7.55
N VAL A 305 -14.93 38.56 -7.34
CA VAL A 305 -15.19 37.48 -6.40
C VAL A 305 -15.90 36.33 -7.11
N SER A 306 -15.33 35.13 -6.98
CA SER A 306 -15.97 33.88 -7.41
C SER A 306 -16.97 33.45 -6.33
N GLU A 307 -18.25 33.66 -6.58
CA GLU A 307 -19.35 33.19 -5.75
C GLU A 307 -19.86 31.84 -6.24
N ARG A 308 -20.64 31.16 -5.42
CA ARG A 308 -21.22 29.83 -5.70
C ARG A 308 -21.69 29.58 -7.15
N TYR A 309 -22.39 30.54 -7.75
CA TYR A 309 -23.00 30.42 -9.08
C TYR A 309 -22.65 31.56 -10.05
N GLN A 310 -21.76 32.47 -9.68
CA GLN A 310 -21.43 33.63 -10.50
C GLN A 310 -20.06 34.24 -10.19
N LEU A 311 -19.52 34.95 -11.16
CA LEU A 311 -18.42 35.88 -10.96
C LEU A 311 -18.98 37.28 -10.78
N THR A 312 -18.63 37.94 -9.67
CA THR A 312 -19.12 39.27 -9.31
C THR A 312 -17.97 40.26 -9.27
N GLN A 313 -18.15 41.38 -9.96
CA GLN A 313 -17.29 42.56 -9.83
C GLN A 313 -17.88 43.49 -8.77
N LEU A 314 -17.05 43.89 -7.82
CA LEU A 314 -17.32 44.88 -6.80
C LEU A 314 -16.62 46.18 -7.19
N THR A 315 -17.34 47.30 -7.08
CA THR A 315 -16.80 48.65 -7.32
C THR A 315 -17.33 49.65 -6.30
N ASP A 316 -16.52 50.65 -5.99
CA ASP A 316 -16.85 51.79 -5.13
C ASP A 316 -16.91 53.07 -6.01
N PRO A 317 -18.07 53.38 -6.62
CA PRO A 317 -18.19 54.53 -7.51
C PRO A 317 -18.30 55.88 -6.78
N ASP A 318 -18.60 55.91 -5.48
CA ASP A 318 -18.74 57.16 -4.71
C ASP A 318 -17.51 57.48 -3.84
N GLY A 319 -16.59 56.53 -3.72
CA GLY A 319 -15.27 56.68 -3.12
C GLY A 319 -15.30 56.73 -1.60
N ASP A 320 -16.31 56.13 -0.96
CA ASP A 320 -16.45 56.12 0.50
C ASP A 320 -15.64 55.00 1.19
N GLY A 321 -15.02 54.12 0.40
CA GLY A 321 -14.23 52.98 0.84
C GLY A 321 -15.03 51.69 1.01
N PHE A 322 -16.33 51.70 0.71
CA PHE A 322 -17.21 50.55 0.71
C PHE A 322 -17.70 50.23 -0.72
N TYR A 323 -17.52 48.98 -1.15
CA TYR A 323 -17.79 48.54 -2.50
C TYR A 323 -19.27 48.18 -2.66
N ASP A 324 -20.15 49.20 -2.70
CA ASP A 324 -21.60 49.05 -2.75
C ASP A 324 -22.13 48.40 -4.05
N THR A 325 -21.39 48.49 -5.16
CA THR A 325 -21.90 48.06 -6.46
C THR A 325 -21.44 46.65 -6.81
N HIS A 326 -22.39 45.70 -6.81
CA HIS A 326 -22.21 44.30 -7.19
C HIS A 326 -22.70 44.04 -8.63
N THR A 327 -21.77 43.87 -9.57
CA THR A 327 -22.07 43.59 -10.97
C THR A 327 -21.76 42.14 -11.31
N LYS A 328 -22.78 41.39 -11.75
CA LYS A 328 -22.57 40.04 -12.27
C LYS A 328 -21.87 40.08 -13.62
N ILE A 329 -20.68 39.48 -13.70
CA ILE A 329 -19.88 39.38 -14.93
C ILE A 329 -20.20 38.09 -15.69
N ALA A 330 -20.29 36.97 -14.98
CA ALA A 330 -20.58 35.66 -15.56
C ALA A 330 -21.41 34.81 -14.61
N GLY A 331 -22.04 33.74 -15.12
CA GLY A 331 -22.81 32.81 -14.30
C GLY A 331 -22.73 31.37 -14.80
N TRP A 332 -22.87 30.43 -13.88
CA TRP A 332 -22.86 28.98 -14.15
C TRP A 332 -23.99 28.27 -13.41
N PRO A 333 -24.34 27.03 -13.80
CA PRO A 333 -25.43 26.29 -13.18
C PRO A 333 -25.20 26.02 -11.68
N ASP A 334 -26.30 26.02 -10.92
CA ASP A 334 -26.35 25.73 -9.48
C ASP A 334 -27.62 24.94 -9.15
N GLY A 335 -27.46 23.91 -8.32
CA GLY A 335 -28.53 23.00 -7.93
C GLY A 335 -29.07 23.24 -6.52
N GLY A 336 -28.52 24.20 -5.79
CA GLY A 336 -28.91 24.51 -4.41
C GLY A 336 -28.29 23.59 -3.34
N ASN A 337 -27.44 22.62 -3.71
CA ASN A 337 -26.74 21.75 -2.76
C ASN A 337 -25.58 22.50 -2.06
N PHE A 338 -25.45 22.41 -0.73
CA PHE A 338 -24.48 23.21 0.03
C PHE A 338 -23.01 23.08 -0.42
N HIS A 339 -22.66 21.98 -1.08
CA HIS A 339 -21.29 21.65 -1.48
C HIS A 339 -20.96 22.01 -2.93
N GLU A 340 -21.81 22.80 -3.60
CA GLU A 340 -21.62 23.31 -4.96
C GLU A 340 -20.80 24.63 -4.97
N PHE A 341 -19.54 24.57 -4.56
CA PHE A 341 -18.57 25.67 -4.57
C PHE A 341 -17.96 26.01 -5.94
N ALA A 342 -17.48 27.24 -6.09
CA ALA A 342 -16.78 27.72 -7.26
C ALA A 342 -15.39 28.25 -6.86
N PHE A 343 -14.42 27.35 -6.83
CA PHE A 343 -13.07 27.59 -6.33
C PHE A 343 -12.23 28.37 -7.34
N GLY A 344 -11.54 29.39 -6.85
CA GLY A 344 -10.91 30.39 -7.69
C GLY A 344 -10.28 31.46 -6.81
N LEU A 345 -9.90 32.61 -7.33
CA LEU A 345 -9.98 33.05 -8.71
C LEU A 345 -8.54 33.25 -9.17
N ILE A 346 -8.21 32.84 -10.39
CA ILE A 346 -6.97 33.27 -11.04
C ILE A 346 -7.32 33.91 -12.38
N HIS A 347 -6.44 34.77 -12.87
CA HIS A 347 -6.66 35.45 -14.14
C HIS A 347 -5.39 35.60 -14.97
N ASP A 348 -5.56 35.65 -16.29
CA ASP A 348 -4.56 36.15 -17.22
C ASP A 348 -5.07 37.42 -17.92
N GLU A 349 -4.37 37.88 -18.97
CA GLU A 349 -4.76 39.08 -19.73
C GLU A 349 -6.19 39.01 -20.30
N ASN A 350 -6.68 37.82 -20.65
CA ASN A 350 -7.91 37.62 -21.41
C ASN A 350 -9.02 36.90 -20.63
N TYR A 351 -8.67 36.08 -19.64
CA TYR A 351 -9.59 35.14 -19.00
C TYR A 351 -9.46 35.14 -17.48
N PHE A 352 -10.60 34.91 -16.82
CA PHE A 352 -10.64 34.38 -15.45
C PHE A 352 -10.80 32.85 -15.48
N TYR A 353 -10.30 32.16 -14.45
CA TYR A 353 -10.42 30.70 -14.32
C TYR A 353 -11.01 30.29 -12.98
N VAL A 354 -11.91 29.32 -13.02
CA VAL A 354 -12.65 28.81 -11.86
C VAL A 354 -12.84 27.30 -11.97
N ASN A 355 -12.70 26.59 -10.86
CA ASN A 355 -13.01 25.18 -10.72
C ASN A 355 -14.38 24.99 -10.02
N LEU A 356 -15.30 24.27 -10.64
CA LEU A 356 -16.63 24.01 -10.11
C LEU A 356 -16.70 22.63 -9.46
N SER A 357 -17.04 22.54 -8.17
CA SER A 357 -17.26 21.24 -7.49
C SER A 357 -18.57 20.58 -7.91
N VAL A 358 -18.71 19.28 -7.69
CA VAL A 358 -20.02 18.60 -7.78
C VAL A 358 -20.83 18.77 -6.49
N ALA A 359 -22.13 18.49 -6.56
CA ALA A 359 -22.98 18.34 -5.38
C ALA A 359 -22.59 17.09 -4.58
N ILE A 360 -22.49 17.24 -3.26
CA ILE A 360 -22.12 16.20 -2.30
C ILE A 360 -23.20 16.10 -1.22
N ASP A 361 -23.51 14.88 -0.81
CA ASP A 361 -24.41 14.59 0.31
C ASP A 361 -23.61 14.53 1.62
N ASN A 362 -24.30 14.69 2.75
CA ASN A 362 -23.68 14.58 4.07
C ASN A 362 -22.98 13.23 4.24
N GLY A 363 -21.75 13.25 4.76
CA GLY A 363 -20.87 12.09 4.84
C GLY A 363 -19.96 11.91 3.60
N GLY A 364 -20.01 12.80 2.60
CA GLY A 364 -19.04 12.86 1.50
C GLY A 364 -19.45 12.10 0.23
N ALA A 365 -20.63 11.47 0.19
CA ALA A 365 -21.11 10.76 -0.99
C ALA A 365 -21.44 11.73 -2.15
N THR A 366 -21.16 11.33 -3.40
CA THR A 366 -21.54 12.14 -4.56
C THR A 366 -23.05 12.08 -4.77
N THR A 367 -23.73 13.23 -4.80
CA THR A 367 -25.18 13.31 -5.00
C THR A 367 -25.56 12.68 -6.35
N THR A 368 -26.55 11.78 -6.36
CA THR A 368 -27.00 11.07 -7.57
C THR A 368 -28.53 11.09 -7.67
N PRO A 369 -29.13 11.72 -8.71
CA PRO A 369 -28.47 12.47 -9.78
C PRO A 369 -27.90 13.82 -9.32
N GLN A 370 -26.91 14.34 -10.04
CA GLN A 370 -26.42 15.70 -9.88
C GLN A 370 -27.53 16.72 -10.21
N PRO A 371 -27.74 17.74 -9.36
CA PRO A 371 -28.86 18.67 -9.51
C PRO A 371 -28.62 19.75 -10.57
N ALA A 372 -27.36 20.01 -10.94
CA ALA A 372 -26.98 20.99 -11.94
C ALA A 372 -26.04 20.42 -13.00
N ALA A 373 -26.20 20.89 -14.24
CA ALA A 373 -25.37 20.48 -15.37
C ALA A 373 -23.97 21.10 -15.29
N ASN A 374 -22.97 20.40 -15.82
CA ASN A 374 -21.57 20.85 -15.96
C ASN A 374 -20.86 21.26 -14.65
N ARG A 375 -21.38 20.90 -13.48
CA ARG A 375 -20.60 20.88 -12.24
C ARG A 375 -19.50 19.81 -12.34
N GLY A 376 -18.39 19.96 -11.60
CA GLY A 376 -17.22 19.09 -11.73
C GLY A 376 -16.31 19.44 -12.92
N THR A 377 -16.28 20.71 -13.32
CA THR A 377 -15.51 21.20 -14.47
C THR A 377 -14.65 22.40 -14.13
N SER A 378 -13.54 22.57 -14.85
CA SER A 378 -12.80 23.83 -14.92
C SER A 378 -13.39 24.70 -16.02
N ILE A 379 -13.63 25.97 -15.73
CA ILE A 379 -14.14 26.95 -16.68
C ILE A 379 -13.16 28.11 -16.86
N LYS A 380 -13.19 28.70 -18.05
CA LYS A 380 -12.59 30.01 -18.32
C LYS A 380 -13.67 31.00 -18.70
N ILE A 381 -13.52 32.25 -18.27
CA ILE A 381 -14.48 33.34 -18.46
C ILE A 381 -13.77 34.47 -19.19
N ASP A 382 -14.24 34.83 -20.37
CA ASP A 382 -13.69 35.95 -21.14
C ASP A 382 -13.88 37.26 -20.37
N ARG A 383 -12.77 37.97 -20.10
CA ARG A 383 -12.78 39.19 -19.27
C ARG A 383 -13.55 40.34 -19.92
N ALA A 384 -13.63 40.39 -21.25
CA ALA A 384 -14.26 41.48 -21.97
C ALA A 384 -15.79 41.26 -22.11
N THR A 385 -16.23 40.00 -22.19
CA THR A 385 -17.61 39.65 -22.54
C THR A 385 -18.37 38.88 -21.46
N GLY A 386 -17.68 38.27 -20.50
CA GLY A 386 -18.26 37.37 -19.51
C GLY A 386 -18.63 35.99 -20.05
N GLU A 387 -18.22 35.64 -21.28
CA GLU A 387 -18.53 34.34 -21.89
C GLU A 387 -17.82 33.18 -21.17
N VAL A 388 -18.59 32.17 -20.75
CA VAL A 388 -18.09 30.98 -20.05
C VAL A 388 -17.78 29.87 -21.05
N THR A 389 -16.54 29.37 -21.03
CA THR A 389 -16.10 28.17 -21.78
C THR A 389 -15.66 27.07 -20.82
N TYR A 390 -16.09 25.84 -21.06
CA TYR A 390 -15.69 24.67 -20.28
C TYR A 390 -14.39 24.08 -20.85
N VAL A 391 -13.38 23.92 -19.99
CA VAL A 391 -12.02 23.52 -20.37
C VAL A 391 -11.81 22.03 -20.14
N ALA A 392 -12.02 21.55 -18.91
CA ALA A 392 -11.79 20.17 -18.50
C ALA A 392 -12.89 19.70 -17.55
N GLY A 393 -12.99 18.38 -17.33
CA GLY A 393 -13.99 17.80 -16.42
C GLY A 393 -13.49 16.61 -15.62
N GLY A 394 -14.40 16.01 -14.87
CA GLY A 394 -14.08 14.90 -13.97
C GLY A 394 -13.43 15.33 -12.67
N LEU A 395 -13.73 16.56 -12.21
CA LEU A 395 -13.35 17.06 -10.89
C LEU A 395 -14.47 16.80 -9.87
N ARG A 396 -14.12 16.50 -8.62
CA ARG A 396 -15.12 16.26 -7.55
C ARG A 396 -15.27 17.47 -6.64
N THR A 397 -14.22 17.81 -5.89
CA THR A 397 -14.18 18.97 -5.00
C THR A 397 -12.82 19.63 -5.18
N PRO A 398 -12.67 20.40 -6.27
CA PRO A 398 -11.40 20.97 -6.64
C PRO A 398 -11.09 22.27 -5.89
N ASN A 399 -10.85 22.20 -4.57
CA ASN A 399 -10.70 23.40 -3.71
C ASN A 399 -9.58 24.34 -4.17
N GLY A 400 -8.59 23.84 -4.92
CA GLY A 400 -7.49 24.63 -5.43
C GLY A 400 -7.49 24.85 -6.94
N ILE A 401 -7.09 26.05 -7.35
CA ILE A 401 -6.65 26.38 -8.70
C ILE A 401 -5.49 27.39 -8.62
N GLY A 402 -4.49 27.27 -9.50
CA GLY A 402 -3.34 28.16 -9.52
C GLY A 402 -2.49 28.01 -10.77
N PHE A 403 -1.69 29.03 -11.07
CA PHE A 403 -0.65 28.93 -12.09
C PHE A 403 0.56 28.17 -11.53
N GLY A 404 1.15 27.33 -12.36
CA GLY A 404 2.36 26.58 -12.08
C GLY A 404 3.44 26.80 -13.13
N PRO A 405 4.40 25.86 -13.23
CA PRO A 405 5.50 25.96 -14.17
C PRO A 405 5.02 26.18 -15.61
N GLU A 406 5.78 26.96 -16.37
CA GLU A 406 5.48 27.30 -17.78
C GLU A 406 4.14 28.04 -17.99
N GLY A 407 3.55 28.62 -16.93
CA GLY A 407 2.23 29.27 -16.99
C GLY A 407 1.06 28.29 -17.14
N ALA A 408 1.30 26.99 -16.93
CA ALA A 408 0.26 25.98 -16.93
C ALA A 408 -0.69 26.15 -15.73
N ILE A 409 -1.95 25.75 -15.90
CA ILE A 409 -2.96 25.83 -14.84
C ILE A 409 -3.05 24.48 -14.14
N PHE A 410 -2.97 24.48 -12.82
CA PHE A 410 -3.11 23.29 -12.00
C PHE A 410 -4.31 23.41 -11.06
N GLY A 411 -4.94 22.28 -10.78
CA GLY A 411 -6.00 22.15 -9.79
C GLY A 411 -5.69 21.03 -8.80
N THR A 412 -5.97 21.27 -7.53
CA THR A 412 -6.00 20.19 -6.52
C THR A 412 -7.43 19.68 -6.40
N ASP A 413 -7.61 18.37 -6.29
CA ASP A 413 -8.94 17.76 -6.18
C ASP A 413 -9.00 16.77 -5.02
N ASN A 414 -10.12 16.81 -4.29
CA ASN A 414 -10.32 15.97 -3.11
C ASN A 414 -10.82 14.57 -3.48
N GLN A 415 -10.22 13.57 -2.84
CA GLN A 415 -10.62 12.17 -2.85
C GLN A 415 -12.14 11.94 -2.66
N GLY A 416 -12.66 10.84 -3.21
CA GLY A 416 -14.05 10.43 -3.04
C GLY A 416 -14.47 9.41 -4.10
N ALA A 417 -15.74 9.44 -4.51
CA ALA A 417 -16.22 8.53 -5.56
C ALA A 417 -15.38 8.69 -6.84
N TRP A 418 -14.85 7.59 -7.34
CA TRP A 418 -13.96 7.46 -8.49
C TRP A 418 -12.59 8.16 -8.36
N LEU A 419 -12.34 8.82 -7.23
CA LEU A 419 -11.12 9.56 -6.93
C LEU A 419 -10.44 8.90 -5.72
N PRO A 420 -9.53 7.96 -5.95
CA PRO A 420 -9.05 7.08 -4.88
C PRO A 420 -8.24 7.79 -3.80
N ALA A 421 -7.50 8.84 -4.18
CA ALA A 421 -6.76 9.73 -3.30
C ALA A 421 -6.87 11.17 -3.82
N ASN A 422 -6.37 12.15 -3.05
CA ASN A 422 -6.24 13.52 -3.53
C ASN A 422 -5.22 13.59 -4.65
N LYS A 423 -5.28 14.62 -5.48
CA LYS A 423 -4.38 14.77 -6.62
C LYS A 423 -4.16 16.21 -7.01
N LEU A 424 -3.03 16.47 -7.64
CA LEU A 424 -2.74 17.66 -8.44
C LEU A 424 -2.88 17.30 -9.92
N VAL A 425 -3.71 18.03 -10.65
CA VAL A 425 -3.98 17.80 -12.08
C VAL A 425 -3.58 19.00 -12.91
N HIS A 426 -3.00 18.75 -14.09
CA HIS A 426 -2.76 19.77 -15.10
C HIS A 426 -4.05 20.01 -15.90
N ILE A 427 -4.65 21.20 -15.74
CA ILE A 427 -5.90 21.59 -16.39
C ILE A 427 -5.62 22.02 -17.83
N GLU A 428 -6.11 21.24 -18.78
CA GLU A 428 -5.98 21.50 -20.21
C GLU A 428 -7.27 21.13 -20.94
N GLN A 429 -7.50 21.74 -22.11
CA GLN A 429 -8.71 21.53 -22.89
C GLN A 429 -8.98 20.03 -23.14
N ASP A 430 -10.22 19.62 -22.91
CA ASP A 430 -10.74 18.28 -23.14
C ASP A 430 -10.17 17.17 -22.23
N LYS A 431 -9.37 17.49 -21.21
CA LYS A 431 -8.94 16.50 -20.20
C LYS A 431 -10.11 16.06 -19.30
N PHE A 432 -10.08 14.78 -18.91
CA PHE A 432 -11.03 14.19 -17.98
C PHE A 432 -10.29 13.51 -16.82
N PHE A 433 -10.63 13.91 -15.59
CA PHE A 433 -9.93 13.49 -14.38
C PHE A 433 -10.70 12.42 -13.58
N ASN A 434 -11.46 11.56 -14.25
CA ASN A 434 -11.98 10.31 -13.66
C ASN A 434 -13.06 10.45 -12.58
N HIS A 435 -13.62 11.63 -12.26
CA HIS A 435 -14.88 11.71 -11.52
C HIS A 435 -16.06 11.61 -12.48
N PHE A 436 -16.92 10.61 -12.33
CA PHE A 436 -18.11 10.45 -13.15
C PHE A 436 -19.36 11.00 -12.46
N THR A 437 -20.22 11.68 -13.22
CA THR A 437 -21.52 12.18 -12.71
C THR A 437 -22.70 11.41 -13.30
N THR A 438 -23.87 11.55 -12.68
CA THR A 438 -25.14 11.05 -13.24
C THR A 438 -26.16 12.18 -13.28
N PRO A 439 -26.68 12.59 -14.46
CA PRO A 439 -26.29 12.14 -15.79
C PRO A 439 -24.80 12.43 -16.09
N ALA A 440 -24.25 11.75 -17.10
CA ALA A 440 -22.85 11.89 -17.48
C ALA A 440 -22.50 13.35 -17.77
N GLY A 441 -21.36 13.79 -17.24
CA GLY A 441 -20.81 15.11 -17.44
C GLY A 441 -20.30 15.33 -18.86
N LYS A 442 -19.96 16.58 -19.17
CA LYS A 442 -19.53 17.01 -20.52
C LYS A 442 -18.31 16.25 -21.05
N PHE A 443 -17.41 15.84 -20.16
CA PHE A 443 -16.12 15.23 -20.50
C PHE A 443 -16.03 13.75 -20.10
N ASP A 444 -17.08 13.15 -19.53
CA ASP A 444 -17.07 11.77 -19.00
C ASP A 444 -16.76 10.71 -20.07
N ALA A 445 -16.94 11.04 -21.35
CA ALA A 445 -16.63 10.14 -22.46
C ALA A 445 -15.15 10.20 -22.89
N ASN A 446 -14.37 11.15 -22.39
CA ASN A 446 -12.97 11.33 -22.77
C ASN A 446 -12.07 10.34 -22.01
N PRO A 447 -10.91 9.98 -22.58
CA PRO A 447 -9.93 9.17 -21.88
C PRO A 447 -9.49 9.81 -20.56
N VAL A 448 -9.33 8.97 -19.54
CA VAL A 448 -8.82 9.42 -18.23
C VAL A 448 -7.40 9.96 -18.39
N SER A 449 -7.20 11.20 -17.97
CA SER A 449 -5.89 11.84 -17.88
C SER A 449 -5.28 11.52 -16.51
N GLN A 450 -4.02 11.09 -16.51
CA GLN A 450 -3.29 10.84 -15.26
C GLN A 450 -3.05 12.16 -14.50
N PRO A 451 -3.07 12.14 -13.16
CA PRO A 451 -2.67 13.31 -12.40
C PRO A 451 -1.17 13.58 -12.54
N ALA A 452 -0.78 14.84 -12.38
CA ALA A 452 0.62 15.20 -12.26
C ALA A 452 1.19 14.65 -10.95
N LEU A 453 0.42 14.74 -9.86
CA LEU A 453 0.76 14.13 -8.57
C LEU A 453 -0.46 13.47 -7.96
N TRP A 454 -0.28 12.25 -7.46
CA TRP A 454 -1.10 11.73 -6.37
C TRP A 454 -0.64 12.38 -5.06
N LEU A 455 -1.61 12.72 -4.22
CA LEU A 455 -1.41 13.28 -2.89
C LEU A 455 -2.04 12.30 -1.87
N PRO A 456 -1.26 11.29 -1.41
CA PRO A 456 -1.77 10.19 -0.61
C PRO A 456 -2.52 10.60 0.66
N GLN A 457 -3.74 10.06 0.78
CA GLN A 457 -4.66 10.29 1.89
C GLN A 457 -4.08 9.81 3.22
N ASN A 458 -4.21 10.62 4.28
CA ASN A 458 -3.70 10.40 5.64
C ASN A 458 -2.17 10.31 5.74
N GLU A 459 -1.43 10.51 4.65
CA GLU A 459 0.03 10.43 4.62
C GLU A 459 0.66 11.80 4.39
N ILE A 460 0.11 12.58 3.44
CA ILE A 460 0.57 13.94 3.12
C ILE A 460 -0.57 14.94 2.80
N ALA A 461 -1.77 14.47 2.45
CA ALA A 461 -2.90 15.36 2.16
C ALA A 461 -4.23 14.69 2.50
N ASN A 462 -5.24 15.50 2.87
CA ASN A 462 -6.60 15.06 3.13
C ASN A 462 -7.64 15.99 2.49
N SER A 463 -7.33 17.29 2.34
CA SER A 463 -8.16 18.28 1.67
C SER A 463 -7.29 19.44 1.16
N PRO A 464 -6.49 19.20 0.09
CA PRO A 464 -5.59 20.23 -0.44
C PRO A 464 -6.34 21.46 -0.95
N GLY A 465 -5.82 22.65 -0.63
CA GLY A 465 -6.25 23.97 -1.08
C GLY A 465 -5.55 24.40 -2.36
N ASN A 466 -5.44 25.72 -2.60
CA ASN A 466 -4.87 26.23 -3.85
C ASN A 466 -3.37 25.96 -3.99
N PRO A 467 -2.92 25.55 -5.20
CA PRO A 467 -1.52 25.53 -5.52
C PRO A 467 -1.01 26.94 -5.83
N ILE A 468 0.21 27.26 -5.42
CA ILE A 468 0.95 28.46 -5.85
C ILE A 468 2.33 28.08 -6.37
N LEU A 469 2.84 28.83 -7.35
CA LEU A 469 4.23 28.71 -7.80
C LEU A 469 5.15 29.49 -6.86
N VAL A 470 6.26 28.88 -6.47
CA VAL A 470 7.37 29.56 -5.79
C VAL A 470 8.23 30.21 -6.87
N GLU A 471 8.32 31.54 -6.86
CA GLU A 471 9.04 32.28 -7.91
C GLU A 471 10.54 32.44 -7.60
N ASP A 472 10.91 32.57 -6.33
CA ASP A 472 12.26 32.86 -5.85
C ASP A 472 12.68 31.93 -4.70
N GLY A 473 13.98 31.89 -4.40
CA GLY A 473 14.56 31.10 -3.31
C GLY A 473 15.00 29.69 -3.70
N GLU A 474 15.40 28.90 -2.71
CA GLU A 474 15.96 27.54 -2.87
C GLU A 474 15.01 26.59 -3.63
N PHE A 475 13.69 26.81 -3.50
CA PHE A 475 12.65 25.99 -4.13
C PHE A 475 11.97 26.67 -5.32
N ALA A 476 12.59 27.68 -5.94
CA ALA A 476 12.05 28.36 -7.11
C ALA A 476 11.66 27.39 -8.24
N GLY A 477 10.50 27.62 -8.86
CA GLY A 477 9.93 26.76 -9.89
C GLY A 477 9.10 25.57 -9.37
N GLN A 478 9.08 25.34 -8.05
CA GLN A 478 8.22 24.34 -7.42
C GLN A 478 6.89 24.94 -6.98
N MET A 479 5.94 24.10 -6.57
CA MET A 479 4.62 24.55 -6.10
C MET A 479 4.44 24.31 -4.60
N LEU A 480 3.68 25.18 -3.93
CA LEU A 480 3.20 24.97 -2.56
C LEU A 480 1.69 24.72 -2.53
N LEU A 481 1.25 23.88 -1.60
CA LEU A 481 -0.12 23.39 -1.46
C LEU A 481 -0.53 23.48 0.01
N GLY A 482 -1.51 24.32 0.37
CA GLY A 482 -2.13 24.24 1.70
C GLY A 482 -3.01 22.99 1.84
N ASP A 483 -3.25 22.51 3.06
CA ASP A 483 -4.27 21.49 3.32
C ASP A 483 -5.18 21.86 4.50
N VAL A 484 -6.48 21.78 4.27
CA VAL A 484 -7.51 22.18 5.24
C VAL A 484 -7.69 21.14 6.36
N THR A 485 -7.48 19.85 6.08
CA THR A 485 -7.73 18.76 7.05
C THR A 485 -6.45 18.17 7.59
N TYR A 486 -5.51 17.85 6.70
CA TYR A 486 -4.19 17.33 7.05
C TYR A 486 -3.35 18.42 7.71
N GLY A 487 -3.57 19.69 7.35
CA GLY A 487 -2.87 20.84 7.92
C GLY A 487 -1.52 21.13 7.28
N GLY A 488 -1.01 22.33 7.52
CA GLY A 488 0.29 22.78 7.01
C GLY A 488 0.31 23.06 5.50
N LEU A 489 1.53 23.25 4.98
CA LEU A 489 1.80 23.39 3.55
C LEU A 489 2.69 22.24 3.08
N GLN A 490 2.40 21.73 1.89
CA GLN A 490 3.18 20.72 1.18
C GLN A 490 3.87 21.34 -0.03
N ARG A 491 4.99 20.76 -0.46
CA ARG A 491 5.78 21.22 -1.60
C ARG A 491 5.75 20.18 -2.71
N ALA A 492 5.53 20.63 -3.93
CA ALA A 492 5.39 19.82 -5.13
C ALA A 492 6.48 20.19 -6.14
N PHE A 493 7.37 19.24 -6.39
CA PHE A 493 8.31 19.29 -7.49
C PHE A 493 7.69 18.60 -8.71
N LEU A 494 7.72 19.27 -9.87
CA LEU A 494 7.18 18.77 -11.13
C LEU A 494 8.27 18.74 -12.20
N GLU A 495 8.25 17.68 -13.01
CA GLU A 495 9.04 17.54 -14.22
C GLU A 495 8.17 17.03 -15.38
N LYS A 496 8.67 17.17 -16.61
CA LYS A 496 8.02 16.59 -17.80
C LYS A 496 8.75 15.35 -18.26
N VAL A 497 8.03 14.24 -18.32
CA VAL A 497 8.51 12.97 -18.88
C VAL A 497 7.56 12.59 -20.00
N ASP A 498 8.11 12.37 -21.20
CA ASP A 498 7.34 12.15 -22.44
C ASP A 498 6.28 13.24 -22.73
N GLY A 499 6.56 14.48 -22.29
CA GLY A 499 5.71 15.65 -22.52
C GLY A 499 4.60 15.87 -21.49
N GLU A 500 4.35 14.93 -20.58
CA GLU A 500 3.35 15.06 -19.51
C GLU A 500 4.01 15.36 -18.16
N PHE A 501 3.31 16.10 -17.31
CA PHE A 501 3.78 16.40 -15.97
C PHE A 501 3.68 15.17 -15.05
N GLN A 502 4.74 14.96 -14.28
CA GLN A 502 4.77 14.06 -13.13
C GLN A 502 5.79 14.59 -12.10
N GLY A 503 5.97 13.95 -10.95
CA GLY A 503 6.99 14.40 -9.99
C GLY A 503 6.77 13.93 -8.57
N ALA A 504 7.31 14.67 -7.59
CA ALA A 504 7.28 14.32 -6.17
C ALA A 504 6.58 15.39 -5.33
N VAL A 505 5.94 14.93 -4.26
CA VAL A 505 5.44 15.78 -3.17
C VAL A 505 6.22 15.53 -1.88
N PHE A 506 6.51 16.61 -1.16
CA PHE A 506 7.25 16.66 0.11
C PHE A 506 6.43 17.43 1.15
N ARG A 507 6.68 17.18 2.44
CA ARG A 507 6.15 18.05 3.50
C ARG A 507 6.98 19.33 3.55
N HIS A 508 6.34 20.49 3.70
CA HIS A 508 7.06 21.78 3.70
C HIS A 508 7.07 22.46 5.06
N THR A 509 5.90 22.66 5.68
CA THR A 509 5.78 23.32 7.00
C THR A 509 4.46 22.95 7.69
N ALA A 510 4.43 22.98 9.02
CA ALA A 510 3.22 22.78 9.81
C ALA A 510 3.17 23.79 10.97
N GLY A 511 2.63 23.40 12.13
CA GLY A 511 2.58 24.27 13.32
C GLY A 511 1.59 25.44 13.23
N LEU A 512 0.84 25.57 12.13
CA LEU A 512 -0.12 26.66 11.91
C LEU A 512 -1.30 26.62 12.88
N GLU A 513 -1.99 27.75 13.05
CA GLU A 513 -3.11 27.89 13.99
C GLU A 513 -4.41 27.23 13.51
N VAL A 514 -4.51 26.97 12.19
CA VAL A 514 -5.70 26.50 11.47
C VAL A 514 -5.28 25.71 10.22
N GLY A 515 -6.18 24.87 9.71
CA GLY A 515 -6.01 24.21 8.41
C GLY A 515 -5.91 25.22 7.26
N ALA A 516 -4.92 25.05 6.39
CA ALA A 516 -4.59 26.02 5.35
C ALA A 516 -5.51 25.87 4.13
N ASN A 517 -6.35 26.87 3.88
CA ASN A 517 -7.30 26.87 2.76
C ASN A 517 -6.81 27.69 1.57
N ARG A 518 -6.21 28.85 1.85
CA ARG A 518 -5.68 29.77 0.85
C ARG A 518 -4.25 30.15 1.17
N VAL A 519 -3.40 30.12 0.16
CA VAL A 519 -2.00 30.55 0.24
C VAL A 519 -1.72 31.45 -0.95
N ILE A 520 -1.09 32.59 -0.70
CA ILE A 520 -0.55 33.47 -1.75
C ILE A 520 0.85 33.94 -1.35
N THR A 521 1.65 34.34 -2.34
CA THR A 521 2.90 35.08 -2.10
C THR A 521 2.58 36.56 -2.06
N GLY A 522 3.06 37.26 -1.03
CA GLY A 522 2.95 38.71 -0.92
C GLY A 522 4.05 39.45 -1.68
N PRO A 523 3.91 40.77 -1.84
CA PRO A 523 4.89 41.62 -2.53
C PRO A 523 6.25 41.68 -1.81
N ASP A 524 6.30 41.26 -0.55
CA ASP A 524 7.50 41.14 0.29
C ASP A 524 8.17 39.76 0.21
N GLY A 525 7.65 38.86 -0.63
CA GLY A 525 8.13 37.48 -0.78
C GLY A 525 7.66 36.53 0.33
N ALA A 526 6.85 36.99 1.29
CA ALA A 526 6.30 36.15 2.34
C ALA A 526 5.09 35.34 1.87
N LEU A 527 4.83 34.21 2.53
CA LEU A 527 3.63 33.43 2.28
C LEU A 527 2.51 33.88 3.23
N TYR A 528 1.36 34.25 2.68
CA TYR A 528 0.17 34.59 3.43
C TYR A 528 -0.79 33.42 3.42
N VAL A 529 -1.06 32.87 4.61
CA VAL A 529 -1.84 31.64 4.79
C VAL A 529 -3.16 31.98 5.48
N GLY A 530 -4.24 31.89 4.72
CA GLY A 530 -5.60 31.99 5.19
C GLY A 530 -6.16 30.61 5.49
N GLY A 531 -6.70 30.41 6.69
CA GLY A 531 -7.32 29.15 7.06
C GLY A 531 -8.81 29.25 7.33
N THR A 532 -9.41 28.07 7.34
CA THR A 532 -10.85 27.89 7.59
C THR A 532 -11.06 26.64 8.45
N GLY A 533 -12.18 26.60 9.17
CA GLY A 533 -12.58 25.44 9.96
C GLY A 533 -14.09 25.32 10.10
N GLU A 534 -14.64 24.21 9.62
CA GLU A 534 -16.04 23.83 9.68
C GLU A 534 -16.20 22.35 10.05
N GLY A 535 -17.43 21.94 10.35
CA GLY A 535 -17.73 20.54 10.62
C GLY A 535 -17.39 19.61 9.45
N GLY A 536 -17.06 18.35 9.75
CA GLY A 536 -16.61 17.38 8.75
C GLY A 536 -15.12 17.45 8.48
N ASN A 537 -14.73 17.35 7.20
CA ASN A 537 -13.33 17.42 6.78
C ASN A 537 -12.85 18.86 6.50
N TRP A 538 -13.67 19.88 6.74
CA TRP A 538 -13.29 21.27 6.47
C TRP A 538 -12.54 21.93 7.64
N GLY A 539 -11.65 21.21 8.32
CA GLY A 539 -10.77 21.76 9.33
C GLY A 539 -9.75 20.76 9.86
N GLU A 540 -8.72 21.27 10.52
CA GLU A 540 -7.67 20.47 11.16
C GLU A 540 -8.04 20.16 12.61
N SER A 541 -7.86 18.91 13.03
CA SER A 541 -8.20 18.48 14.40
C SER A 541 -7.32 19.20 15.44
N GLY A 542 -7.94 19.71 16.51
CA GLY A 542 -7.24 20.39 17.61
C GLY A 542 -6.78 21.82 17.27
N LYS A 543 -7.24 22.40 16.17
CA LYS A 543 -6.89 23.75 15.71
C LYS A 543 -8.09 24.72 15.74
N LEU A 544 -7.82 26.00 15.50
CA LEU A 544 -8.85 27.03 15.39
C LEU A 544 -9.77 26.77 14.19
N ARG A 545 -10.97 27.39 14.22
CA ARG A 545 -11.94 27.33 13.11
C ARG A 545 -11.84 28.49 12.11
N PHE A 546 -10.86 29.35 12.30
CA PHE A 546 -10.56 30.55 11.53
C PHE A 546 -9.07 30.83 11.70
N GLY A 547 -8.47 31.58 10.78
CA GLY A 547 -7.08 31.99 10.95
C GLY A 547 -6.50 32.71 9.75
N LEU A 548 -5.49 33.53 10.02
CA LEU A 548 -4.75 34.29 9.01
C LEU A 548 -3.34 34.55 9.55
N GLN A 549 -2.35 33.93 8.91
CA GLN A 549 -0.96 33.98 9.34
C GLN A 549 -0.05 34.32 8.17
N LYS A 550 1.14 34.84 8.48
CA LYS A 550 2.20 35.14 7.53
C LYS A 550 3.44 34.34 7.88
N LEU A 551 4.07 33.74 6.88
CA LEU A 551 5.37 33.07 6.97
C LEU A 551 6.41 33.94 6.25
N SER A 552 7.19 34.69 7.03
CA SER A 552 8.24 35.57 6.50
C SER A 552 9.55 34.80 6.36
N PRO A 553 10.17 34.73 5.18
CA PRO A 553 11.46 34.06 5.02
C PRO A 553 12.55 34.72 5.89
N VAL A 554 13.35 33.93 6.59
CA VAL A 554 14.45 34.43 7.46
C VAL A 554 15.84 34.01 6.98
N ASN A 555 16.02 32.74 6.62
CA ASN A 555 17.22 32.13 6.03
C ASN A 555 16.88 30.75 5.47
N GLU A 556 17.55 30.29 4.41
CA GLU A 556 17.29 29.01 3.73
C GLU A 556 18.24 27.91 4.21
N ASP A 557 18.41 27.76 5.53
CA ASP A 557 19.48 26.93 6.11
C ASP A 557 18.96 25.57 6.63
N SER A 558 17.72 25.18 6.29
CA SER A 558 17.22 23.84 6.62
C SER A 558 17.68 22.80 5.61
N PHE A 559 18.18 21.69 6.15
CA PHE A 559 18.52 20.51 5.35
C PHE A 559 17.24 19.76 4.95
N ASP A 560 16.94 19.73 3.65
CA ASP A 560 15.72 19.13 3.09
C ASP A 560 15.97 18.48 1.72
N MET A 561 15.05 17.61 1.25
CA MET A 561 15.06 17.08 -0.11
C MET A 561 14.57 18.14 -1.09
N LYS A 562 15.45 18.72 -1.88
CA LYS A 562 15.10 19.77 -2.83
C LYS A 562 14.31 19.24 -4.01
N GLU A 563 14.79 18.20 -4.69
CA GLU A 563 14.13 17.62 -5.86
C GLU A 563 14.27 16.10 -5.86
N MET A 564 13.32 15.42 -6.51
CA MET A 564 13.41 13.99 -6.81
C MET A 564 13.00 13.80 -8.27
N ARG A 565 13.97 13.45 -9.12
CA ARG A 565 13.81 13.29 -10.57
C ARG A 565 13.87 11.83 -10.97
N VAL A 566 13.03 11.41 -11.91
CA VAL A 566 13.15 10.06 -12.49
C VAL A 566 14.29 10.03 -13.49
N VAL A 567 15.10 8.97 -13.41
CA VAL A 567 16.13 8.64 -14.41
C VAL A 567 15.95 7.21 -14.89
N GLU A 568 16.67 6.81 -15.94
CA GLU A 568 16.59 5.44 -16.44
C GLU A 568 16.93 4.43 -15.32
N GLY A 569 15.93 3.61 -14.95
CA GLY A 569 16.04 2.58 -13.91
C GLY A 569 16.15 3.11 -12.47
N GLY A 570 15.75 4.34 -12.16
CA GLY A 570 15.83 4.84 -10.79
C GLY A 570 15.50 6.33 -10.60
N PHE A 571 16.13 6.97 -9.62
CA PHE A 571 15.89 8.37 -9.25
C PHE A 571 17.18 9.12 -8.94
N GLU A 572 17.18 10.43 -9.20
CA GLU A 572 18.13 11.39 -8.63
C GLU A 572 17.42 12.21 -7.55
N ILE A 573 18.01 12.29 -6.36
CA ILE A 573 17.53 13.11 -5.25
C ILE A 573 18.54 14.22 -4.99
N GLU A 574 18.13 15.47 -5.20
CA GLU A 574 18.91 16.65 -4.83
C GLU A 574 18.52 17.11 -3.43
N TYR A 575 19.49 17.46 -2.60
CA TYR A 575 19.34 17.99 -1.25
C TYR A 575 19.80 19.45 -1.20
N THR A 576 19.26 20.22 -0.25
CA THR A 576 19.64 21.63 -0.04
C THR A 576 21.07 21.79 0.46
N ASP A 577 21.60 20.80 1.19
CA ASP A 577 22.98 20.76 1.69
C ASP A 577 23.71 19.46 1.31
N PRO A 578 25.05 19.47 1.29
CA PRO A 578 25.84 18.24 1.13
C PRO A 578 25.52 17.19 2.20
N VAL A 579 25.31 15.94 1.79
CA VAL A 579 25.10 14.84 2.73
C VAL A 579 26.40 14.46 3.46
N SER A 580 26.29 14.04 4.73
CA SER A 580 27.45 13.66 5.54
C SER A 580 28.19 12.42 5.03
N ASP A 581 29.49 12.30 5.36
CA ASP A 581 30.30 11.11 5.05
C ASP A 581 29.70 9.81 5.63
N ALA A 582 28.99 9.91 6.76
CA ALA A 582 28.33 8.78 7.39
C ALA A 582 27.15 8.25 6.56
N VAL A 583 26.38 9.15 5.94
CA VAL A 583 25.33 8.82 4.97
C VAL A 583 25.95 8.24 3.70
N VAL A 584 26.99 8.91 3.16
CA VAL A 584 27.71 8.45 1.95
C VAL A 584 28.20 7.01 2.08
N ALA A 585 28.72 6.64 3.26
CA ALA A 585 29.23 5.29 3.51
C ALA A 585 28.16 4.18 3.47
N LYS A 586 26.86 4.52 3.44
CA LYS A 586 25.73 3.57 3.52
C LYS A 586 24.59 3.88 2.54
N LEU A 587 24.86 4.62 1.46
CA LEU A 587 23.80 5.16 0.59
C LEU A 587 22.78 4.14 0.11
N ALA A 588 23.21 2.97 -0.35
CA ALA A 588 22.28 1.95 -0.85
C ALA A 588 21.32 1.43 0.24
N ASP A 589 21.80 1.31 1.48
CA ASP A 589 21.01 0.87 2.64
C ASP A 589 20.23 2.03 3.30
N ALA A 590 20.56 3.27 2.93
CA ALA A 590 19.98 4.48 3.50
C ALA A 590 18.63 4.87 2.87
N TYR A 591 18.05 4.06 1.99
CA TYR A 591 16.74 4.34 1.42
C TYR A 591 15.83 3.12 1.50
N ALA A 592 14.64 3.32 2.03
CA ALA A 592 13.55 2.37 1.95
C ALA A 592 12.54 2.87 0.91
N LEU A 593 12.24 2.04 -0.09
CA LEU A 593 11.27 2.36 -1.11
C LEU A 593 10.14 1.33 -1.13
N LYS A 594 8.95 1.81 -1.45
CA LYS A 594 7.81 0.97 -1.81
C LYS A 594 7.03 1.64 -2.92
N GLN A 595 6.29 0.88 -3.69
CA GLN A 595 5.37 1.41 -4.68
C GLN A 595 3.97 0.83 -4.52
N TRP A 596 2.97 1.53 -5.03
CA TRP A 596 1.60 1.03 -5.16
C TRP A 596 0.91 1.80 -6.29
N ARG A 597 -0.24 1.31 -6.74
CA ARG A 597 -1.15 2.09 -7.59
C ARG A 597 -2.51 2.22 -6.95
N TYR A 598 -3.29 3.18 -7.44
CA TYR A 598 -4.65 3.38 -6.98
C TYR A 598 -5.66 2.77 -7.94
N VAL A 599 -6.75 2.23 -7.39
CA VAL A 599 -7.91 1.78 -8.18
C VAL A 599 -9.11 2.68 -7.88
N PRO A 600 -9.63 3.40 -8.88
CA PRO A 600 -10.89 4.12 -8.77
C PRO A 600 -12.06 3.20 -8.42
N THR A 601 -12.88 3.61 -7.46
CA THR A 601 -14.10 2.88 -7.07
C THR A 601 -15.26 3.85 -6.92
N GLN A 602 -16.51 3.41 -7.06
CA GLN A 602 -17.66 4.30 -6.81
C GLN A 602 -17.79 4.68 -5.32
N GLN A 603 -17.21 3.88 -4.42
CA GLN A 603 -17.13 4.19 -3.00
C GLN A 603 -16.22 5.41 -2.77
N TYR A 604 -16.38 6.04 -1.60
CA TYR A 604 -15.56 7.18 -1.24
C TYR A 604 -14.09 6.76 -1.05
N GLY A 605 -13.18 7.28 -1.88
CA GLY A 605 -11.77 6.89 -1.90
C GLY A 605 -11.55 5.56 -2.64
N GLY A 606 -10.32 5.05 -2.59
CA GLY A 606 -9.98 3.80 -3.24
C GLY A 606 -8.76 3.15 -2.61
N PRO A 607 -8.64 1.82 -2.73
CA PRO A 607 -7.55 1.08 -2.13
C PRO A 607 -6.23 1.39 -2.84
N LYS A 608 -5.14 1.34 -2.07
CA LYS A 608 -3.82 1.00 -2.61
C LYS A 608 -3.84 -0.47 -2.99
N VAL A 609 -3.41 -0.78 -4.21
CA VAL A 609 -3.21 -2.16 -4.69
C VAL A 609 -1.81 -2.29 -5.28
N ASP A 610 -1.33 -3.52 -5.46
CA ASP A 610 0.04 -3.78 -5.93
C ASP A 610 1.09 -3.07 -5.04
N GLU A 611 0.82 -3.03 -3.72
CA GLU A 611 1.76 -2.45 -2.77
C GLU A 611 2.93 -3.42 -2.57
N SER A 612 4.12 -3.00 -2.98
CA SER A 612 5.32 -3.85 -2.98
C SER A 612 6.56 -3.06 -2.54
N PRO A 613 7.51 -3.70 -1.83
CA PRO A 613 8.80 -3.09 -1.57
C PRO A 613 9.59 -2.94 -2.88
N LEU A 614 10.37 -1.87 -2.95
CA LEU A 614 11.33 -1.60 -4.01
C LEU A 614 12.74 -1.62 -3.42
N PHE A 615 13.71 -2.05 -4.22
CA PHE A 615 15.05 -2.30 -3.73
C PHE A 615 16.08 -1.45 -4.47
N VAL A 616 16.91 -0.75 -3.71
CA VAL A 616 18.06 -0.03 -4.23
C VAL A 616 19.16 -1.03 -4.54
N THR A 617 19.54 -1.14 -5.80
CA THR A 617 20.58 -2.06 -6.29
C THR A 617 21.94 -1.37 -6.42
N ASP A 618 21.95 -0.05 -6.56
CA ASP A 618 23.16 0.78 -6.58
C ASP A 618 22.79 2.20 -6.14
N ALA A 619 23.75 2.89 -5.52
CA ALA A 619 23.59 4.27 -5.11
C ALA A 619 24.93 5.01 -5.25
N THR A 620 24.89 6.17 -5.92
CA THR A 620 26.06 7.02 -6.11
C THR A 620 25.76 8.44 -5.67
N VAL A 621 26.80 9.21 -5.34
CA VAL A 621 26.68 10.59 -4.87
C VAL A 621 27.53 11.50 -5.74
N SER A 622 27.03 12.71 -6.01
CA SER A 622 27.74 13.76 -6.73
C SER A 622 29.01 14.21 -6.00
N GLU A 623 29.93 14.87 -6.71
CA GLU A 623 31.20 15.35 -6.14
C GLU A 623 31.00 16.36 -4.99
N ASP A 624 29.98 17.21 -5.09
CA ASP A 624 29.57 18.17 -4.07
C ASP A 624 28.67 17.57 -2.98
N ARG A 625 28.31 16.29 -3.10
CA ARG A 625 27.45 15.53 -2.18
C ARG A 625 26.02 16.05 -2.00
N THR A 626 25.54 16.88 -2.91
CA THR A 626 24.15 17.40 -2.86
C THR A 626 23.19 16.53 -3.66
N THR A 627 23.66 15.65 -4.55
CA THR A 627 22.80 14.76 -5.34
C THR A 627 23.14 13.29 -5.09
N VAL A 628 22.12 12.48 -4.82
CA VAL A 628 22.22 11.02 -4.75
C VAL A 628 21.45 10.40 -5.90
N THR A 629 22.11 9.57 -6.70
CA THR A 629 21.51 8.80 -7.79
C THR A 629 21.31 7.35 -7.35
N LEU A 630 20.06 6.89 -7.34
CA LEU A 630 19.66 5.53 -6.98
C LEU A 630 19.33 4.72 -8.24
N LYS A 631 19.77 3.46 -8.30
CA LYS A 631 19.23 2.44 -9.21
C LYS A 631 18.27 1.55 -8.44
N VAL A 632 17.04 1.43 -8.93
CA VAL A 632 15.95 0.77 -8.22
C VAL A 632 15.39 -0.35 -9.08
N ASP A 633 15.41 -1.58 -8.57
CA ASP A 633 14.80 -2.74 -9.22
C ASP A 633 13.29 -2.79 -8.95
N GLY A 634 12.52 -3.20 -9.96
CA GLY A 634 11.08 -3.41 -9.85
C GLY A 634 10.16 -2.19 -10.08
N LEU A 635 10.70 -1.03 -10.50
CA LEU A 635 9.90 0.16 -10.80
C LEU A 635 8.87 -0.12 -11.90
N LYS A 636 7.61 0.22 -11.63
CA LYS A 636 6.47 0.09 -12.56
C LYS A 636 5.86 1.47 -12.86
N PRO A 637 5.68 1.87 -14.14
CA PRO A 637 4.85 3.04 -14.48
C PRO A 637 3.40 2.89 -13.98
N GLY A 638 2.69 4.01 -13.84
CA GLY A 638 1.34 4.07 -13.28
C GLY A 638 1.26 3.88 -11.76
N HIS A 639 2.39 3.99 -11.05
CA HIS A 639 2.49 3.80 -9.60
C HIS A 639 2.92 5.09 -8.88
N VAL A 640 2.61 5.16 -7.59
CA VAL A 640 3.24 6.07 -6.64
C VAL A 640 4.40 5.33 -5.99
N VAL A 641 5.58 5.93 -6.00
CA VAL A 641 6.78 5.47 -5.29
C VAL A 641 6.93 6.31 -4.04
N HIS A 642 6.91 5.67 -2.88
CA HIS A 642 7.24 6.28 -1.61
C HIS A 642 8.68 5.96 -1.25
N LEU A 643 9.50 7.01 -1.14
CA LEU A 643 10.88 6.95 -0.70
C LEU A 643 10.96 7.46 0.74
N ARG A 644 11.70 6.75 1.60
CA ARG A 644 12.02 7.17 2.96
C ARG A 644 13.51 7.03 3.23
N SER A 645 14.12 8.11 3.75
CA SER A 645 15.52 8.15 4.21
C SER A 645 15.56 7.98 5.75
N PRO A 646 16.07 6.88 6.34
CA PRO A 646 15.94 6.65 7.77
C PRO A 646 16.82 7.62 8.58
N ARG A 647 16.33 8.06 9.74
CA ARG A 647 17.17 8.82 10.68
C ARG A 647 18.21 7.91 11.38
N PRO A 648 19.44 8.40 11.65
CA PRO A 648 19.94 9.72 11.28
C PRO A 648 20.26 9.80 9.79
N PHE A 649 19.70 10.81 9.13
CA PHE A 649 20.06 11.22 7.77
C PHE A 649 20.39 12.71 7.87
N ALA A 650 21.68 13.04 7.78
CA ALA A 650 22.17 14.36 8.15
C ALA A 650 23.10 14.95 7.09
N SER A 651 23.09 16.28 7.02
CA SER A 651 24.05 17.07 6.24
C SER A 651 25.46 16.92 6.80
N ASP A 652 26.46 17.35 6.04
CA ASP A 652 27.85 17.36 6.47
C ASP A 652 28.13 18.27 7.68
N GLU A 653 27.29 19.30 7.88
CA GLU A 653 27.28 20.13 9.09
C GLU A 653 26.49 19.53 10.26
N GLY A 654 25.81 18.39 10.04
CA GLY A 654 25.08 17.64 11.06
C GLY A 654 23.63 18.07 11.27
N ALA A 655 23.07 18.90 10.38
CA ALA A 655 21.64 19.19 10.39
C ALA A 655 20.86 17.93 10.00
N GLU A 656 19.82 17.59 10.74
CA GLU A 656 18.96 16.46 10.37
C GLU A 656 17.96 16.86 9.29
N LEU A 657 17.64 15.91 8.42
CA LEU A 657 16.69 16.12 7.34
C LEU A 657 15.30 16.52 7.91
N LEU A 658 14.72 17.61 7.40
CA LEU A 658 13.44 18.13 7.91
C LEU A 658 12.31 17.12 7.70
N SER A 659 12.15 16.62 6.48
CA SER A 659 11.29 15.46 6.20
C SER A 659 12.04 14.40 5.42
N THR A 660 11.93 13.16 5.87
CA THR A 660 12.63 12.03 5.26
C THR A 660 11.87 11.35 4.15
N GLU A 661 10.64 11.78 3.86
CA GLU A 661 9.69 11.08 3.00
C GLU A 661 9.36 11.90 1.75
N ALA A 662 9.29 11.22 0.62
CA ALA A 662 8.84 11.75 -0.66
C ALA A 662 7.86 10.77 -1.32
N TRP A 663 6.83 11.29 -1.97
CA TRP A 663 5.88 10.51 -2.77
C TRP A 663 5.98 10.94 -4.23
N TYR A 664 6.63 10.11 -5.05
CA TYR A 664 6.79 10.33 -6.48
C TYR A 664 5.65 9.66 -7.26
N THR A 665 4.97 10.39 -8.14
CA THR A 665 3.98 9.83 -9.08
C THR A 665 4.68 9.44 -10.37
N LEU A 666 4.88 8.14 -10.60
CA LEU A 666 5.62 7.59 -11.74
C LEU A 666 4.66 7.20 -12.87
N ASN A 667 4.21 8.17 -13.67
CA ASN A 667 3.34 7.90 -14.83
C ASN A 667 4.11 7.27 -16.00
N SER A 668 5.31 7.79 -16.28
CA SER A 668 6.25 7.25 -17.26
C SER A 668 7.65 7.08 -16.64
N LEU A 669 8.35 6.03 -17.06
CA LEU A 669 9.71 5.70 -16.65
C LEU A 669 10.62 5.68 -17.89
N PRO A 670 11.60 6.58 -18.01
CA PRO A 670 12.53 6.59 -19.15
C PRO A 670 13.20 5.23 -19.36
N GLY A 671 13.21 4.76 -20.60
CA GLY A 671 13.81 3.46 -20.98
C GLY A 671 12.98 2.23 -20.59
N TYR A 672 11.82 2.40 -19.94
CA TYR A 672 10.98 1.27 -19.55
C TYR A 672 10.39 0.56 -20.77
N VAL A 673 10.60 -0.75 -20.81
CA VAL A 673 9.95 -1.65 -21.75
C VAL A 673 9.03 -2.54 -20.92
N ALA A 674 7.72 -2.35 -21.08
CA ALA A 674 6.74 -3.18 -20.39
C ALA A 674 7.00 -4.67 -20.73
N PRO A 675 6.98 -5.57 -19.74
CA PRO A 675 6.96 -7.00 -20.00
C PRO A 675 5.83 -7.33 -20.98
N ALA A 676 6.06 -8.29 -21.87
CA ALA A 676 5.00 -8.76 -22.75
C ALA A 676 3.82 -9.24 -21.90
N ASP A 677 2.59 -8.80 -22.22
CA ASP A 677 1.40 -9.39 -21.61
C ASP A 677 1.35 -10.87 -21.99
N ARG A 678 1.58 -11.73 -21.00
CA ARG A 678 1.57 -13.20 -21.14
C ARG A 678 0.19 -13.80 -20.86
N GLY A 679 -0.83 -12.96 -20.68
CA GLY A 679 -2.14 -13.37 -20.20
C GLY A 679 -2.05 -13.91 -18.78
N TRP A 680 -1.32 -13.23 -17.90
CA TRP A 680 -1.06 -13.64 -16.51
C TRP A 680 -1.39 -12.50 -15.56
N TYR A 681 -2.29 -12.75 -14.61
CA TYR A 681 -2.84 -11.71 -13.74
C TYR A 681 -2.91 -12.22 -12.30
N GLU A 682 -2.08 -11.66 -11.43
CA GLU A 682 -2.03 -11.97 -10.00
C GLU A 682 -3.29 -11.46 -9.27
N ALA A 683 -3.87 -12.27 -8.39
CA ALA A 683 -5.12 -11.94 -7.69
C ALA A 683 -4.94 -10.86 -6.62
N GLU A 684 -3.72 -10.68 -6.10
CA GLU A 684 -3.34 -9.60 -5.21
C GLU A 684 -3.18 -8.24 -5.91
N GLU A 685 -2.95 -8.24 -7.23
CA GLU A 685 -2.94 -7.04 -8.06
C GLU A 685 -4.35 -6.67 -8.56
N ALA A 686 -5.30 -7.61 -8.49
CA ALA A 686 -6.68 -7.40 -8.92
C ALA A 686 -7.49 -6.52 -7.95
N GLN A 687 -8.46 -5.78 -8.49
CA GLN A 687 -9.29 -4.86 -7.69
C GLN A 687 -10.10 -5.64 -6.64
N PRO A 688 -10.00 -5.28 -5.34
CA PRO A 688 -10.75 -5.95 -4.29
C PRO A 688 -12.23 -5.55 -4.28
N LEU A 689 -13.10 -6.52 -3.94
CA LEU A 689 -14.53 -6.29 -3.66
C LEU A 689 -14.88 -6.81 -2.26
N GLY A 690 -15.79 -6.12 -1.57
CA GLY A 690 -16.31 -6.54 -0.27
C GLY A 690 -15.21 -6.75 0.78
N SER A 691 -15.31 -7.82 1.57
CA SER A 691 -14.33 -8.15 2.64
C SER A 691 -13.09 -8.91 2.13
N SER A 692 -12.89 -9.01 0.82
CA SER A 692 -11.81 -9.81 0.25
C SER A 692 -10.44 -9.16 0.50
N SER A 693 -9.56 -9.86 1.23
CA SER A 693 -8.27 -9.37 1.74
C SER A 693 -7.07 -10.06 1.07
N LEU A 694 -5.85 -9.63 1.36
CA LEU A 694 -4.62 -10.29 0.89
C LEU A 694 -4.10 -11.24 1.97
N GLY A 695 -3.51 -12.37 1.54
CA GLY A 695 -2.81 -13.34 2.38
C GLY A 695 -1.48 -13.75 1.75
N SER A 696 -0.55 -14.22 2.57
CA SER A 696 0.79 -14.64 2.15
C SER A 696 1.37 -15.74 3.05
N ASP A 697 0.54 -16.29 3.94
CA ASP A 697 0.87 -17.21 5.03
C ASP A 697 0.69 -18.69 4.63
N HIS A 698 0.38 -18.95 3.37
CA HIS A 698 0.29 -20.30 2.79
C HIS A 698 1.52 -20.57 1.93
N SER A 699 1.90 -21.84 1.76
CA SER A 699 2.95 -22.19 0.81
C SER A 699 2.40 -22.18 -0.63
N ASN A 700 3.30 -22.06 -1.60
CA ASN A 700 3.08 -22.41 -3.01
C ASN A 700 2.10 -21.49 -3.77
N TYR A 701 2.03 -20.21 -3.43
CA TYR A 701 1.32 -19.19 -4.22
C TYR A 701 2.26 -18.48 -5.22
N SER A 702 1.69 -17.71 -6.15
CA SER A 702 2.41 -16.89 -7.13
C SER A 702 2.53 -15.43 -6.67
N GLY A 703 3.50 -14.70 -7.18
CA GLY A 703 3.65 -13.28 -6.90
C GLY A 703 4.02 -13.00 -5.45
N SER A 704 3.34 -12.03 -4.84
CA SER A 704 3.59 -11.53 -3.49
C SER A 704 2.59 -12.04 -2.46
N GLY A 705 1.50 -12.66 -2.91
CA GLY A 705 0.48 -13.22 -2.04
C GLY A 705 -0.66 -13.89 -2.80
N PHE A 706 -1.85 -13.84 -2.23
CA PHE A 706 -3.08 -14.33 -2.85
C PHE A 706 -4.27 -13.56 -2.29
N ALA A 707 -5.42 -13.63 -2.96
CA ALA A 707 -6.68 -13.10 -2.47
C ALA A 707 -7.39 -14.10 -1.55
N ALA A 708 -7.78 -13.64 -0.36
CA ALA A 708 -8.51 -14.40 0.67
C ALA A 708 -9.76 -13.63 1.13
N GLY A 709 -10.39 -14.06 2.24
CA GLY A 709 -11.42 -13.26 2.90
C GLY A 709 -12.75 -13.13 2.14
N MET A 710 -13.01 -13.99 1.14
CA MET A 710 -14.27 -14.05 0.38
C MET A 710 -15.42 -14.68 1.19
N GLN A 711 -15.61 -14.27 2.44
CA GLN A 711 -16.53 -14.87 3.41
C GLN A 711 -17.93 -14.24 3.41
N ASN A 712 -18.07 -13.05 2.85
CA ASN A 712 -19.33 -12.30 2.82
C ASN A 712 -19.85 -12.12 1.40
N VAL A 713 -21.17 -12.17 1.23
CA VAL A 713 -21.81 -11.83 -0.05
C VAL A 713 -21.37 -10.42 -0.47
N GLY A 714 -20.93 -10.28 -1.72
CA GLY A 714 -20.32 -9.07 -2.24
C GLY A 714 -18.80 -9.15 -2.40
N SER A 715 -18.14 -10.09 -1.72
CA SER A 715 -16.67 -10.16 -1.68
C SER A 715 -16.08 -10.83 -2.90
N GLY A 716 -14.92 -10.35 -3.38
CA GLY A 716 -14.28 -10.92 -4.56
C GLY A 716 -13.12 -10.12 -5.14
N ARG A 717 -12.82 -10.38 -6.42
CA ARG A 717 -11.75 -9.75 -7.20
C ARG A 717 -12.22 -9.41 -8.61
N THR A 718 -11.81 -8.25 -9.12
CA THR A 718 -11.97 -7.85 -10.52
C THR A 718 -10.60 -7.69 -11.17
N PHE A 719 -10.32 -8.54 -12.15
CA PHE A 719 -9.11 -8.52 -12.97
C PHE A 719 -9.34 -7.63 -14.18
N ALA A 720 -8.37 -6.76 -14.49
CA ALA A 720 -8.30 -6.04 -15.75
C ALA A 720 -7.40 -6.84 -16.70
N VAL A 721 -7.96 -7.30 -17.82
CA VAL A 721 -7.26 -8.20 -18.76
C VAL A 721 -7.30 -7.62 -20.16
N THR A 722 -6.28 -7.88 -20.98
CA THR A 722 -6.22 -7.42 -22.36
C THR A 722 -6.06 -8.60 -23.31
N VAL A 723 -6.85 -8.63 -24.38
CA VAL A 723 -6.68 -9.61 -25.47
C VAL A 723 -6.54 -8.92 -26.81
N PRO A 724 -5.71 -9.42 -27.73
CA PRO A 724 -5.44 -8.75 -29.01
C PRO A 724 -6.65 -8.75 -29.95
N GLU A 725 -7.49 -9.78 -29.88
CA GLU A 725 -8.65 -9.97 -30.76
C GLU A 725 -9.88 -10.40 -29.95
N ALA A 726 -11.07 -10.06 -30.42
CA ALA A 726 -12.31 -10.55 -29.82
C ALA A 726 -12.48 -12.04 -30.11
N GLY A 727 -12.89 -12.83 -29.12
CA GLY A 727 -13.05 -14.28 -29.29
C GLY A 727 -13.32 -15.01 -27.98
N THR A 728 -13.47 -16.33 -28.09
CA THR A 728 -13.58 -17.23 -26.94
C THR A 728 -12.19 -17.65 -26.48
N TYR A 729 -11.86 -17.38 -25.23
CA TYR A 729 -10.57 -17.70 -24.64
C TYR A 729 -10.75 -18.67 -23.46
N PRO A 730 -9.87 -19.67 -23.31
CA PRO A 730 -9.76 -20.43 -22.07
C PRO A 730 -9.22 -19.54 -20.96
N LEU A 731 -9.94 -19.50 -19.86
CA LEU A 731 -9.57 -18.78 -18.65
C LEU A 731 -9.22 -19.81 -17.57
N ASN A 732 -7.98 -19.77 -17.09
CA ASN A 732 -7.50 -20.65 -16.03
C ASN A 732 -7.48 -19.88 -14.71
N LEU A 733 -8.11 -20.43 -13.69
CA LEU A 733 -8.12 -19.88 -12.34
C LEU A 733 -7.38 -20.82 -11.42
N ARG A 734 -6.31 -20.35 -10.80
CA ARG A 734 -5.61 -21.04 -9.71
C ARG A 734 -6.21 -20.63 -8.38
N TYR A 735 -6.61 -21.61 -7.57
CA TYR A 735 -7.39 -21.38 -6.36
C TYR A 735 -7.09 -22.42 -5.28
N ALA A 736 -7.45 -22.09 -4.03
CA ALA A 736 -7.52 -23.04 -2.92
C ALA A 736 -8.93 -23.07 -2.33
N ASN A 737 -9.43 -24.30 -2.09
CA ASN A 737 -10.74 -24.58 -1.51
C ASN A 737 -10.58 -25.62 -0.39
N GLY A 738 -10.18 -25.15 0.79
CA GLY A 738 -10.06 -25.95 2.00
C GLY A 738 -11.39 -26.27 2.68
N ILE A 739 -11.34 -27.13 3.70
CA ILE A 739 -12.53 -27.68 4.38
C ILE A 739 -13.43 -26.62 5.03
N HIS A 740 -12.83 -25.60 5.67
CA HIS A 740 -13.59 -24.58 6.41
C HIS A 740 -14.33 -23.59 5.49
N PRO A 741 -15.41 -22.93 5.96
CA PRO A 741 -16.06 -23.08 7.26
C PRO A 741 -16.91 -24.36 7.38
N TYR A 742 -16.95 -25.19 6.33
CA TYR A 742 -17.74 -26.42 6.32
C TYR A 742 -17.04 -27.53 7.12
N THR A 743 -17.82 -28.51 7.56
CA THR A 743 -17.32 -29.69 8.29
C THR A 743 -16.96 -30.84 7.35
N GLU A 744 -17.14 -30.68 6.05
CA GLU A 744 -16.89 -31.67 5.01
C GLU A 744 -16.23 -31.02 3.78
N LEU A 745 -15.34 -31.76 3.13
CA LEU A 745 -14.74 -31.34 1.87
C LEU A 745 -15.81 -31.29 0.78
N ARG A 746 -15.96 -30.15 0.12
CA ARG A 746 -16.97 -29.95 -0.92
C ARG A 746 -16.55 -28.91 -1.94
N ALA A 747 -17.13 -29.01 -3.14
CA ALA A 747 -17.01 -27.94 -4.12
C ALA A 747 -17.75 -26.68 -3.63
N LYS A 748 -17.22 -25.51 -3.99
CA LYS A 748 -17.81 -24.21 -3.66
C LYS A 748 -17.98 -23.38 -4.93
N ASP A 749 -19.14 -22.75 -5.08
CA ASP A 749 -19.40 -21.85 -6.20
C ASP A 749 -18.92 -20.42 -5.90
N VAL A 750 -18.43 -19.74 -6.94
CA VAL A 750 -18.27 -18.29 -7.03
C VAL A 750 -18.87 -17.78 -8.34
N SER A 751 -19.51 -16.62 -8.35
CA SER A 751 -20.09 -16.04 -9.56
C SER A 751 -19.04 -15.35 -10.43
N LEU A 752 -19.06 -15.65 -11.73
CA LEU A 752 -18.21 -15.05 -12.75
C LEU A 752 -18.96 -13.96 -13.53
N TYR A 753 -18.33 -12.81 -13.70
CA TYR A 753 -18.78 -11.75 -14.59
C TYR A 753 -17.69 -11.38 -15.60
N VAL A 754 -18.12 -11.01 -16.80
CA VAL A 754 -17.26 -10.48 -17.86
C VAL A 754 -17.84 -9.14 -18.32
N ASN A 755 -17.01 -8.09 -18.28
CA ASN A 755 -17.41 -6.73 -18.66
C ASN A 755 -18.70 -6.27 -17.94
N GLY A 756 -18.79 -6.58 -16.64
CA GLY A 756 -19.94 -6.26 -15.79
C GLY A 756 -21.18 -7.16 -15.99
N GLN A 757 -21.17 -8.09 -16.95
CA GLN A 757 -22.28 -9.01 -17.19
C GLN A 757 -22.05 -10.37 -16.52
N LYS A 758 -23.05 -10.87 -15.78
CA LYS A 758 -22.95 -12.16 -15.09
C LYS A 758 -22.98 -13.30 -16.11
N VAL A 759 -21.91 -14.10 -16.16
CA VAL A 759 -21.80 -15.31 -16.99
C VAL A 759 -22.38 -16.53 -16.27
N GLY A 760 -22.33 -16.56 -14.93
CA GLY A 760 -22.92 -17.60 -14.09
C GLY A 760 -21.96 -18.09 -12.99
N PRO A 761 -22.36 -19.06 -12.15
CA PRO A 761 -21.48 -19.63 -11.14
C PRO A 761 -20.32 -20.39 -11.81
N TRP A 762 -19.18 -20.42 -11.13
CA TRP A 762 -18.02 -21.23 -11.42
C TRP A 762 -17.77 -22.11 -10.21
N THR A 763 -18.02 -23.42 -10.37
CA THR A 763 -17.85 -24.42 -9.31
C THR A 763 -16.39 -24.76 -9.16
N LEU A 764 -15.84 -24.55 -7.97
CA LEU A 764 -14.46 -24.82 -7.61
C LEU A 764 -14.38 -26.12 -6.78
N PRO A 765 -13.87 -27.23 -7.33
CA PRO A 765 -13.61 -28.48 -6.58
C PRO A 765 -12.80 -28.26 -5.31
N THR A 766 -12.93 -29.16 -4.33
CA THR A 766 -12.13 -29.07 -3.09
C THR A 766 -10.65 -29.37 -3.38
N THR A 767 -9.76 -28.58 -2.76
CA THR A 767 -8.31 -28.84 -2.76
C THR A 767 -7.85 -29.63 -1.53
N GLY A 768 -8.79 -30.00 -0.64
CA GLY A 768 -8.50 -30.68 0.63
C GLY A 768 -8.03 -29.75 1.74
N ASP A 769 -6.98 -28.99 1.48
CA ASP A 769 -6.31 -28.09 2.43
C ASP A 769 -6.13 -26.68 1.85
N TRP A 770 -6.05 -25.66 2.71
CA TRP A 770 -5.87 -24.26 2.31
C TRP A 770 -4.48 -23.96 1.74
N LYS A 771 -3.48 -24.78 2.07
CA LYS A 771 -2.11 -24.69 1.54
C LYS A 771 -1.91 -25.51 0.27
N VAL A 772 -2.97 -26.14 -0.24
CA VAL A 772 -2.98 -26.91 -1.49
C VAL A 772 -3.81 -26.17 -2.52
N TRP A 773 -3.23 -26.03 -3.71
CA TRP A 773 -3.78 -25.24 -4.80
C TRP A 773 -4.07 -26.13 -6.00
N ASP A 774 -5.10 -25.78 -6.76
CA ASP A 774 -5.44 -26.43 -8.02
C ASP A 774 -5.79 -25.37 -9.07
N THR A 775 -5.84 -25.76 -10.34
CA THR A 775 -6.21 -24.89 -11.46
C THR A 775 -7.41 -25.45 -12.21
N ILE A 776 -8.41 -24.59 -12.43
CA ILE A 776 -9.60 -24.92 -13.20
C ILE A 776 -9.75 -24.00 -14.40
N THR A 777 -10.17 -24.55 -15.53
CA THR A 777 -10.34 -23.81 -16.79
C THR A 777 -11.82 -23.62 -17.14
N ARG A 778 -12.15 -22.45 -17.69
CA ARG A 778 -13.47 -22.15 -18.26
C ARG A 778 -13.33 -21.26 -19.48
N ASP A 779 -14.04 -21.59 -20.55
CA ASP A 779 -14.09 -20.73 -21.74
C ASP A 779 -14.99 -19.50 -21.52
N VAL A 780 -14.50 -18.33 -21.93
CA VAL A 780 -15.22 -17.04 -21.84
C VAL A 780 -15.04 -16.22 -23.11
N ASP A 781 -16.09 -15.47 -23.48
CA ASP A 781 -16.03 -14.56 -24.62
C ASP A 781 -15.47 -13.19 -24.19
N LEU A 782 -14.39 -12.75 -24.82
CA LEU A 782 -13.72 -11.48 -24.55
C LEU A 782 -13.76 -10.56 -25.78
N ALA A 783 -13.86 -9.25 -25.54
CA ALA A 783 -13.72 -8.23 -26.58
C ALA A 783 -12.24 -7.97 -26.88
N ALA A 784 -11.92 -7.47 -28.08
CA ALA A 784 -10.57 -7.00 -28.37
C ALA A 784 -10.22 -5.80 -27.46
N GLY A 785 -8.99 -5.76 -26.95
CA GLY A 785 -8.52 -4.76 -26.00
C GLY A 785 -8.86 -5.11 -24.56
N HIS A 786 -9.14 -4.07 -23.76
CA HIS A 786 -9.38 -4.17 -22.33
C HIS A 786 -10.73 -4.85 -22.01
N ASN A 787 -10.71 -5.78 -21.06
CA ASN A 787 -11.87 -6.45 -20.49
C ASN A 787 -11.77 -6.47 -18.96
N THR A 788 -12.90 -6.62 -18.28
CA THR A 788 -12.93 -6.92 -16.84
C THR A 788 -13.47 -8.31 -16.58
N ILE A 789 -12.79 -9.06 -15.72
CA ILE A 789 -13.21 -10.38 -15.24
C ILE A 789 -13.42 -10.31 -13.74
N THR A 790 -14.64 -10.55 -13.26
CA THR A 790 -14.94 -10.49 -11.83
C THR A 790 -15.33 -11.86 -11.29
N LEU A 791 -14.64 -12.30 -10.25
CA LEU A 791 -15.00 -13.46 -9.43
C LEU A 791 -15.54 -12.95 -8.11
N LYS A 792 -16.80 -13.29 -7.79
CA LYS A 792 -17.53 -12.69 -6.68
C LYS A 792 -18.37 -13.72 -5.93
N TYR A 793 -18.36 -13.65 -4.62
CA TYR A 793 -19.32 -14.35 -3.78
C TYR A 793 -20.68 -13.64 -3.87
N ASP A 794 -21.62 -14.17 -4.65
CA ASP A 794 -23.00 -13.67 -4.69
C ASP A 794 -23.96 -14.45 -3.79
N GLN A 795 -25.15 -13.90 -3.58
CA GLN A 795 -26.23 -14.62 -2.91
C GLN A 795 -26.56 -15.92 -3.65
N GLY A 796 -26.45 -17.06 -2.95
CA GLY A 796 -26.68 -18.40 -3.47
C GLY A 796 -25.40 -19.21 -3.72
N ASP A 797 -24.26 -18.53 -3.85
CA ASP A 797 -22.96 -19.18 -3.93
C ASP A 797 -22.51 -19.67 -2.54
N GLN A 798 -21.43 -20.47 -2.48
CA GLN A 798 -20.82 -20.87 -1.21
C GLN A 798 -19.69 -19.92 -0.79
N GLY A 799 -19.03 -19.24 -1.73
CA GLY A 799 -17.93 -18.33 -1.43
C GLY A 799 -16.77 -19.03 -0.72
N ASN A 800 -16.07 -18.30 0.16
CA ASN A 800 -14.96 -18.76 1.00
C ASN A 800 -13.95 -19.66 0.27
N VAL A 801 -13.22 -19.05 -0.66
CA VAL A 801 -12.10 -19.62 -1.42
C VAL A 801 -10.95 -18.61 -1.46
N ASN A 802 -9.74 -19.10 -1.69
CA ASN A 802 -8.59 -18.24 -1.99
C ASN A 802 -8.31 -18.27 -3.49
N LEU A 803 -7.98 -17.11 -4.07
CA LEU A 803 -7.65 -16.96 -5.50
C LEU A 803 -6.18 -16.52 -5.60
N ASP A 804 -5.42 -17.17 -6.48
CA ASP A 804 -3.99 -16.89 -6.66
C ASP A 804 -3.75 -16.19 -7.99
N VAL A 805 -3.99 -16.89 -9.09
CA VAL A 805 -3.71 -16.38 -10.45
C VAL A 805 -4.91 -16.59 -11.35
N LEU A 806 -5.13 -15.61 -12.23
CA LEU A 806 -5.97 -15.75 -13.42
C LEU A 806 -5.06 -15.72 -14.66
N SER A 807 -5.13 -16.74 -15.51
CA SER A 807 -4.40 -16.74 -16.79
C SER A 807 -5.29 -17.02 -17.99
N ILE A 808 -4.91 -16.44 -19.14
CA ILE A 808 -5.65 -16.54 -20.40
C ILE A 808 -4.82 -17.36 -21.38
N GLY A 809 -5.42 -18.41 -21.95
CA GLY A 809 -4.77 -19.26 -22.94
C GLY A 809 -4.74 -20.73 -22.54
N GLN A 810 -4.21 -21.56 -23.44
CA GLN A 810 -4.19 -23.02 -23.26
C GLN A 810 -3.25 -23.47 -22.13
N ASN A 811 -2.23 -22.66 -21.84
CA ASN A 811 -1.27 -22.95 -20.80
C ASN A 811 -1.68 -22.20 -19.52
N PRO A 812 -2.01 -22.92 -18.44
CA PRO A 812 -2.38 -22.27 -17.19
C PRO A 812 -1.19 -21.62 -16.48
N ASP A 813 0.04 -22.01 -16.82
CA ASP A 813 1.29 -21.53 -16.22
C ASP A 813 2.15 -20.79 -17.27
N ILE A 814 2.67 -19.61 -16.91
CA ILE A 814 3.60 -18.81 -17.73
C ILE A 814 5.03 -19.35 -17.79
N CYS A 815 5.41 -20.23 -16.88
CA CYS A 815 6.73 -20.87 -16.91
C CYS A 815 6.64 -22.29 -17.45
N SER A 816 7.70 -22.68 -18.14
CA SER A 816 7.93 -24.06 -18.54
C SER A 816 8.95 -24.70 -17.60
N PRO A 817 8.89 -26.02 -17.38
CA PRO A 817 9.91 -26.74 -16.62
C PRO A 817 11.33 -26.41 -17.11
N ALA A 818 12.20 -26.00 -16.20
CA ALA A 818 13.62 -25.82 -16.48
C ALA A 818 14.27 -27.16 -16.86
N ASP A 819 15.25 -27.11 -17.77
CA ASP A 819 16.06 -28.28 -18.13
C ASP A 819 16.81 -28.82 -16.90
N VAL A 820 16.75 -30.13 -16.70
CA VAL A 820 17.45 -30.83 -15.62
C VAL A 820 18.57 -31.67 -16.22
N GLU A 821 19.78 -31.50 -15.71
CA GLU A 821 20.96 -32.24 -16.17
C GLU A 821 20.90 -33.74 -15.83
N ASP A 822 21.57 -34.57 -16.64
CA ASP A 822 21.52 -36.03 -16.52
C ASP A 822 21.85 -36.53 -15.10
N GLY A 823 20.96 -37.38 -14.56
CA GLY A 823 21.09 -37.97 -13.23
C GLY A 823 20.65 -37.06 -12.09
N TYR A 824 20.18 -35.84 -12.37
CA TYR A 824 19.46 -35.01 -11.41
C TYR A 824 17.95 -35.11 -11.64
N ARG A 825 17.20 -34.88 -10.57
CA ARG A 825 15.76 -34.69 -10.58
C ARG A 825 15.46 -33.26 -10.13
N GLY A 826 14.73 -32.51 -10.96
CA GLY A 826 14.22 -31.19 -10.58
C GLY A 826 13.18 -31.34 -9.48
N ILE A 827 13.41 -30.68 -8.35
CA ILE A 827 12.44 -30.57 -7.24
C ILE A 827 11.77 -29.20 -7.18
N PHE A 828 12.36 -28.20 -7.86
CA PHE A 828 11.68 -26.98 -8.27
C PHE A 828 12.25 -26.54 -9.62
N ASP A 829 11.39 -26.53 -10.65
CA ASP A 829 11.76 -26.28 -12.04
C ASP A 829 11.25 -24.92 -12.57
N GLY A 830 10.73 -24.07 -11.68
CA GLY A 830 10.14 -22.78 -12.01
C GLY A 830 8.62 -22.80 -12.21
N THR A 831 8.02 -23.98 -12.39
CA THR A 831 6.56 -24.12 -12.52
C THR A 831 5.87 -24.15 -11.16
N LEU A 832 4.62 -23.67 -11.10
CA LEU A 832 3.79 -23.78 -9.90
C LEU A 832 3.46 -25.24 -9.55
N ALA A 833 3.47 -26.13 -10.55
CA ALA A 833 3.26 -27.56 -10.34
C ALA A 833 4.39 -28.18 -9.51
N SER A 834 5.64 -27.78 -9.75
CA SER A 834 6.80 -28.28 -8.99
C SER A 834 6.82 -27.84 -7.51
N LEU A 835 6.00 -26.86 -7.11
CA LEU A 835 5.84 -26.45 -5.72
C LEU A 835 4.88 -27.34 -4.91
N ALA A 836 4.14 -28.26 -5.53
CA ALA A 836 3.14 -29.07 -4.83
C ALA A 836 3.69 -29.87 -3.64
N ASP A 837 4.96 -30.26 -3.72
CA ASP A 837 5.66 -31.04 -2.68
C ASP A 837 6.41 -30.17 -1.65
N TRP A 838 6.23 -28.85 -1.65
CA TRP A 838 6.88 -27.94 -0.71
C TRP A 838 5.92 -27.43 0.37
N LYS A 839 6.42 -27.20 1.59
CA LYS A 839 5.65 -26.64 2.71
C LYS A 839 6.40 -25.55 3.44
N LEU A 840 5.64 -24.59 3.97
CA LEU A 840 6.14 -23.48 4.76
C LEU A 840 6.11 -23.80 6.26
N ALA A 841 7.21 -23.50 6.95
CA ALA A 841 7.32 -23.36 8.40
C ALA A 841 7.83 -21.95 8.76
N GLY A 842 7.29 -21.35 9.81
CA GLY A 842 7.67 -19.99 10.25
C GLY A 842 6.82 -18.86 9.68
N SER A 843 7.27 -17.62 9.90
CA SER A 843 6.58 -16.38 9.53
C SER A 843 7.14 -15.71 8.28
N GLY A 844 8.22 -16.24 7.70
CA GLY A 844 8.69 -15.85 6.37
C GLY A 844 7.76 -16.35 5.26
N THR A 845 7.82 -15.72 4.10
CA THR A 845 6.96 -16.01 2.95
C THR A 845 7.78 -16.33 1.71
N PHE A 846 7.21 -17.12 0.79
CA PHE A 846 7.90 -17.63 -0.40
C PHE A 846 6.90 -17.64 -1.57
N GLY A 847 6.99 -16.65 -2.45
CA GLY A 847 6.12 -16.50 -3.61
C GLY A 847 6.87 -16.75 -4.91
N ARG A 848 6.25 -17.49 -5.83
CA ARG A 848 6.83 -17.74 -7.15
C ARG A 848 6.63 -16.53 -8.07
N GLN A 849 7.71 -15.93 -8.54
CA GLN A 849 7.71 -14.72 -9.36
C GLN A 849 7.50 -15.02 -10.85
N ASP A 850 7.17 -13.99 -11.60
CA ASP A 850 6.89 -14.05 -13.03
C ASP A 850 8.13 -14.41 -13.88
N ASP A 851 9.34 -14.24 -13.32
CA ASP A 851 10.65 -14.68 -13.83
C ASP A 851 10.97 -16.17 -13.51
N CYS A 852 9.98 -16.91 -13.00
CA CYS A 852 10.05 -18.32 -12.63
C CYS A 852 10.95 -18.63 -11.41
N SER A 853 11.38 -17.63 -10.65
CA SER A 853 12.09 -17.82 -9.38
C SER A 853 11.13 -17.85 -8.17
N ILE A 854 11.60 -18.31 -7.02
CA ILE A 854 10.96 -18.11 -5.73
C ILE A 854 11.62 -16.91 -5.08
N ARG A 855 10.83 -15.95 -4.60
CA ARG A 855 11.35 -14.81 -3.81
C ARG A 855 10.83 -14.88 -2.38
N THR A 856 11.73 -14.63 -1.45
CA THR A 856 11.40 -14.59 -0.02
C THR A 856 11.03 -13.19 0.46
N ASN A 857 10.26 -13.12 1.55
CA ASN A 857 10.02 -11.90 2.31
C ASN A 857 9.59 -12.26 3.75
N GLY A 858 9.37 -11.27 4.62
CA GLY A 858 8.79 -11.47 5.95
C GLY A 858 9.81 -11.95 6.99
N GLY A 859 9.35 -12.64 8.04
CA GLY A 859 10.20 -13.06 9.16
C GLY A 859 11.01 -14.34 8.87
N MET A 860 11.50 -14.98 9.93
CA MET A 860 12.18 -16.29 9.83
C MET A 860 11.24 -17.32 9.22
N GLY A 861 11.61 -17.87 8.06
CA GLY A 861 10.82 -18.82 7.29
C GLY A 861 11.66 -19.92 6.67
N LEU A 862 11.06 -21.10 6.56
CA LEU A 862 11.65 -22.29 5.93
C LEU A 862 10.65 -22.89 4.95
N LEU A 863 10.96 -22.83 3.66
CA LEU A 863 10.24 -23.60 2.64
C LEU A 863 10.99 -24.92 2.43
N TRP A 864 10.38 -26.03 2.85
CA TRP A 864 11.04 -27.34 2.86
C TRP A 864 10.34 -28.33 1.93
N TYR A 865 11.15 -29.20 1.33
CA TYR A 865 10.69 -30.22 0.39
C TYR A 865 10.19 -31.45 1.17
N THR A 866 8.94 -31.85 0.92
CA THR A 866 8.22 -32.80 1.78
C THR A 866 8.06 -34.20 1.21
N ALA A 867 8.38 -34.40 -0.08
CA ALA A 867 8.09 -35.68 -0.74
C ALA A 867 8.86 -36.86 -0.14
N GLN A 868 10.10 -36.64 0.30
CA GLN A 868 10.94 -37.67 0.92
C GLN A 868 12.07 -37.05 1.76
N GLU A 869 12.56 -37.83 2.72
CA GLU A 869 13.89 -37.62 3.31
C GLU A 869 14.96 -38.05 2.29
N LEU A 870 16.14 -37.44 2.40
CA LEU A 870 17.28 -37.69 1.53
C LEU A 870 18.45 -38.24 2.37
N GLU A 871 19.16 -39.22 1.81
CA GLU A 871 20.32 -39.86 2.44
C GLU A 871 21.63 -39.24 1.91
N GLU A 872 22.41 -39.95 1.10
CA GLU A 872 23.58 -39.38 0.40
C GLU A 872 23.14 -38.74 -0.92
N TYR A 873 23.34 -37.43 -1.09
CA TYR A 873 22.88 -36.69 -2.25
C TYR A 873 23.75 -35.47 -2.60
N SER A 874 23.62 -34.99 -3.84
CA SER A 874 24.00 -33.64 -4.26
C SER A 874 22.74 -32.81 -4.47
N LEU A 875 22.63 -31.70 -3.75
CA LEU A 875 21.60 -30.68 -3.89
C LEU A 875 22.20 -29.49 -4.62
N LYS A 876 21.66 -29.17 -5.79
CA LYS A 876 22.01 -27.96 -6.51
C LYS A 876 20.85 -26.97 -6.53
N LEU A 877 21.17 -25.69 -6.40
CA LEU A 877 20.23 -24.58 -6.54
C LEU A 877 20.97 -23.32 -6.99
N ASP A 878 20.23 -22.40 -7.60
CA ASP A 878 20.72 -21.06 -7.88
C ASP A 878 20.06 -20.07 -6.92
N TRP A 879 20.81 -19.09 -6.45
CA TRP A 879 20.34 -18.04 -5.55
C TRP A 879 20.83 -16.65 -5.97
N LYS A 880 20.08 -15.62 -5.61
CA LYS A 880 20.40 -14.21 -5.88
C LYS A 880 19.97 -13.35 -4.70
N LEU A 881 20.89 -12.53 -4.21
CA LEU A 881 20.61 -11.47 -3.23
C LEU A 881 20.24 -10.18 -3.94
N VAL A 882 19.36 -9.40 -3.31
CA VAL A 882 18.91 -8.10 -3.83
C VAL A 882 19.77 -6.96 -3.28
N LYS A 883 20.11 -7.03 -1.99
CA LYS A 883 21.13 -6.21 -1.33
C LYS A 883 21.99 -7.11 -0.42
N ASP A 884 22.62 -6.55 0.60
CA ASP A 884 23.31 -7.32 1.64
C ASP A 884 22.30 -8.03 2.57
N ASP A 885 21.54 -8.96 1.98
CA ASP A 885 20.52 -9.74 2.68
C ASP A 885 21.06 -11.11 3.13
N ASN A 886 20.41 -11.67 4.15
CA ASN A 886 20.71 -12.94 4.79
C ASN A 886 19.64 -14.00 4.45
N GLY A 887 20.11 -15.17 4.04
CA GLY A 887 19.33 -16.39 3.97
C GLY A 887 20.21 -17.63 3.98
N GLY A 888 19.67 -18.74 3.49
CA GLY A 888 20.39 -20.01 3.61
C GLY A 888 19.66 -21.21 3.05
N VAL A 889 20.39 -22.33 3.04
CA VAL A 889 19.89 -23.64 2.65
C VAL A 889 20.10 -24.61 3.80
N PHE A 890 19.03 -25.24 4.26
CA PHE A 890 19.07 -26.25 5.30
C PHE A 890 19.15 -27.66 4.73
N VAL A 891 19.97 -28.51 5.36
CA VAL A 891 20.13 -29.94 5.04
C VAL A 891 20.07 -30.80 6.30
N GLY A 892 19.53 -32.02 6.15
CA GLY A 892 19.63 -33.08 7.16
C GLY A 892 18.90 -32.79 8.47
N PHE A 893 17.71 -32.17 8.41
CA PHE A 893 16.85 -31.96 9.57
C PHE A 893 15.64 -32.92 9.54
N PRO A 894 15.07 -33.29 10.71
CA PRO A 894 13.83 -34.07 10.77
C PRO A 894 12.63 -33.21 10.37
N ASN A 895 11.44 -33.81 10.20
CA ASN A 895 10.22 -33.09 9.84
C ASN A 895 9.96 -31.88 10.78
N PRO A 896 9.98 -30.64 10.27
CA PRO A 896 9.89 -29.44 11.10
C PRO A 896 8.45 -29.08 11.49
N GLY A 897 7.44 -29.71 10.88
CA GLY A 897 6.05 -29.27 11.00
C GLY A 897 5.91 -27.81 10.56
N ASN A 898 5.49 -26.95 11.48
CA ASN A 898 5.38 -25.50 11.26
C ASN A 898 6.49 -24.69 11.96
N ASP A 899 7.43 -25.34 12.66
CA ASP A 899 8.48 -24.67 13.43
C ASP A 899 9.81 -24.65 12.64
N PRO A 900 10.23 -23.48 12.10
CA PRO A 900 11.45 -23.39 11.31
C PRO A 900 12.71 -23.63 12.16
N TRP A 901 12.63 -23.46 13.48
CA TRP A 901 13.76 -23.66 14.39
C TRP A 901 14.16 -25.12 14.55
N VAL A 902 13.34 -26.08 14.11
CA VAL A 902 13.74 -27.48 14.03
C VAL A 902 14.92 -27.65 13.08
N ALA A 903 14.87 -27.04 11.90
CA ALA A 903 15.97 -27.08 10.94
C ALA A 903 17.23 -26.37 11.47
N VAL A 904 17.06 -25.22 12.13
CA VAL A 904 18.16 -24.46 12.75
C VAL A 904 18.87 -25.27 13.84
N ASN A 905 18.11 -25.93 14.71
CA ASN A 905 18.65 -26.62 15.87
C ASN A 905 19.18 -28.03 15.54
N GLN A 906 18.55 -28.73 14.58
CA GLN A 906 18.75 -30.16 14.34
C GLN A 906 19.27 -30.51 12.93
N GLY A 907 19.28 -29.57 11.97
CA GLY A 907 19.93 -29.74 10.66
C GLY A 907 21.21 -28.93 10.54
N TYR A 908 21.69 -28.67 9.33
CA TYR A 908 22.79 -27.74 9.06
C TYR A 908 22.37 -26.67 8.06
N GLU A 909 22.74 -25.44 8.35
CA GLU A 909 22.51 -24.29 7.48
C GLU A 909 23.78 -23.98 6.68
N ILE A 910 23.61 -23.90 5.36
CA ILE A 910 24.59 -23.38 4.44
C ILE A 910 24.24 -21.92 4.19
N GLN A 911 25.09 -21.03 4.71
CA GLN A 911 24.82 -19.59 4.74
C GLN A 911 24.82 -18.95 3.35
N ILE A 912 23.92 -17.98 3.15
CA ILE A 912 23.89 -17.03 2.05
C ILE A 912 23.82 -15.64 2.70
N ASP A 913 24.98 -15.03 2.93
CA ASP A 913 25.07 -13.72 3.56
C ASP A 913 26.30 -12.98 3.00
N ALA A 914 26.09 -11.76 2.50
CA ALA A 914 27.12 -10.98 1.84
C ALA A 914 28.09 -10.25 2.79
N SER A 915 27.88 -10.19 4.12
CA SER A 915 28.76 -9.42 5.01
C SER A 915 28.98 -9.93 6.45
N ASP A 916 28.74 -11.20 6.75
CA ASP A 916 28.88 -11.70 8.12
C ASP A 916 30.26 -12.27 8.57
N ALA A 917 30.39 -12.58 9.86
CA ALA A 917 31.56 -13.21 10.49
C ALA A 917 32.03 -14.47 9.72
N ALA A 918 33.30 -14.86 9.86
CA ALA A 918 33.88 -15.96 9.06
C ALA A 918 33.09 -17.28 9.17
N ASP A 919 32.39 -17.53 10.27
CA ASP A 919 31.52 -18.70 10.53
C ASP A 919 30.04 -18.46 10.24
N ARG A 920 29.69 -17.32 9.62
CA ARG A 920 28.33 -16.87 9.30
C ARG A 920 28.19 -16.21 7.91
N THR A 921 29.21 -16.24 7.06
CA THR A 921 29.19 -15.69 5.69
C THR A 921 28.80 -16.73 4.63
N THR A 922 28.52 -16.32 3.39
CA THR A 922 28.26 -17.20 2.24
C THR A 922 29.19 -18.43 2.21
N GLY A 923 28.59 -19.62 2.22
CA GLY A 923 29.27 -20.91 2.13
C GLY A 923 29.74 -21.48 3.48
N ALA A 924 29.57 -20.77 4.59
CA ALA A 924 29.82 -21.30 5.93
C ALA A 924 28.76 -22.35 6.31
N ILE A 925 29.17 -23.32 7.14
CA ILE A 925 28.24 -24.13 7.94
C ILE A 925 27.97 -23.32 9.20
N TYR A 926 26.78 -22.72 9.29
CA TYR A 926 26.46 -21.66 10.25
C TYR A 926 26.87 -22.03 11.69
N THR A 927 27.80 -21.27 12.29
CA THR A 927 28.37 -21.49 13.64
C THR A 927 29.20 -22.75 13.88
N PHE A 928 29.42 -23.61 12.87
CA PHE A 928 30.25 -24.82 12.98
C PHE A 928 31.59 -24.68 12.26
N GLN A 929 31.57 -24.22 11.00
CA GLN A 929 32.78 -24.11 10.19
C GLN A 929 32.65 -23.00 9.14
N GLY A 930 33.54 -22.00 9.23
CA GLY A 930 33.65 -20.97 8.21
C GLY A 930 34.14 -21.51 6.85
N ALA A 931 33.75 -20.85 5.78
CA ALA A 931 34.22 -21.18 4.44
C ALA A 931 35.68 -20.73 4.22
N ASP A 932 36.35 -21.29 3.21
CA ASP A 932 37.62 -20.77 2.71
C ASP A 932 37.38 -19.41 2.04
N ALA A 933 37.74 -18.34 2.77
CA ALA A 933 37.52 -16.97 2.32
C ALA A 933 38.18 -16.65 0.95
N ALA A 934 39.32 -17.26 0.62
CA ALA A 934 39.97 -17.04 -0.67
C ALA A 934 39.21 -17.73 -1.81
N ALA A 935 38.70 -18.93 -1.56
CA ALA A 935 37.85 -19.65 -2.51
C ALA A 935 36.52 -18.92 -2.73
N VAL A 936 35.87 -18.43 -1.65
CA VAL A 936 34.64 -17.63 -1.73
C VAL A 936 34.89 -16.35 -2.54
N THR A 937 35.94 -15.59 -2.22
CA THR A 937 36.28 -14.35 -2.95
C THR A 937 36.49 -14.59 -4.45
N ALA A 938 37.07 -15.73 -4.82
CA ALA A 938 37.31 -16.08 -6.22
C ALA A 938 36.04 -16.53 -6.97
N ALA A 939 35.05 -17.04 -6.26
CA ALA A 939 33.88 -17.70 -6.84
C ALA A 939 32.59 -16.87 -6.75
N LEU A 940 32.40 -16.12 -5.67
CA LEU A 940 31.18 -15.36 -5.37
C LEU A 940 30.98 -14.23 -6.39
N LYS A 941 29.81 -14.21 -7.02
CA LYS A 941 29.41 -13.09 -7.87
C LYS A 941 28.78 -11.98 -7.02
N PRO A 942 28.88 -10.71 -7.45
CA PRO A 942 28.26 -9.59 -6.74
C PRO A 942 26.75 -9.74 -6.55
N VAL A 943 26.22 -9.00 -5.57
CA VAL A 943 24.78 -8.77 -5.35
C VAL A 943 24.09 -8.39 -6.67
N GLY A 944 22.84 -8.83 -6.85
CA GLY A 944 22.09 -8.69 -8.11
C GLY A 944 22.42 -9.74 -9.18
N GLN A 945 23.44 -10.59 -8.99
CA GLN A 945 23.75 -11.70 -9.89
C GLN A 945 23.41 -13.07 -9.29
N TRP A 946 23.07 -14.01 -10.18
CA TRP A 946 22.79 -15.40 -9.80
C TRP A 946 24.08 -16.17 -9.48
N ASN A 947 24.17 -16.66 -8.24
CA ASN A 947 25.16 -17.62 -7.77
C ASN A 947 24.56 -19.04 -7.77
N ALA A 948 25.41 -20.06 -7.83
CA ALA A 948 25.00 -21.47 -7.81
C ALA A 948 25.68 -22.20 -6.65
N TYR A 949 24.91 -23.04 -5.94
CA TYR A 949 25.43 -24.02 -5.00
C TYR A 949 25.32 -25.45 -5.56
N ASP A 950 26.33 -26.26 -5.26
CA ASP A 950 26.28 -27.73 -5.22
C ASP A 950 26.68 -28.15 -3.80
N ILE A 951 25.68 -28.58 -3.02
CA ILE A 951 25.83 -29.03 -1.63
C ILE A 951 25.76 -30.55 -1.65
N ARG A 952 26.84 -31.22 -1.26
CA ARG A 952 26.92 -32.68 -1.23
C ARG A 952 26.92 -33.18 0.20
N VAL A 953 25.99 -34.06 0.51
CA VAL A 953 25.89 -34.77 1.80
C VAL A 953 26.23 -36.23 1.54
N GLU A 954 27.30 -36.71 2.18
CA GLU A 954 27.82 -38.09 2.04
C GLU A 954 28.18 -38.61 3.43
N GLY A 955 27.34 -39.47 4.00
CA GLY A 955 27.44 -39.87 5.40
C GLY A 955 27.37 -38.67 6.35
N ASP A 956 28.41 -38.45 7.15
CA ASP A 956 28.53 -37.32 8.08
C ASP A 956 29.20 -36.08 7.46
N ARG A 957 29.52 -36.11 6.16
CA ARG A 957 30.30 -35.07 5.47
C ARG A 957 29.42 -34.19 4.59
N ILE A 958 29.62 -32.87 4.69
CA ILE A 958 28.99 -31.84 3.85
C ILE A 958 30.08 -31.12 3.05
N ARG A 959 29.97 -31.09 1.72
CA ARG A 959 30.85 -30.32 0.84
C ARG A 959 30.06 -29.26 0.10
N ILE A 960 30.55 -28.03 0.08
CA ILE A 960 29.88 -26.88 -0.53
C ILE A 960 30.72 -26.37 -1.69
N TYR A 961 30.17 -26.42 -2.89
CA TYR A 961 30.73 -25.76 -4.06
C TYR A 961 29.91 -24.53 -4.39
N LEU A 962 30.56 -23.38 -4.49
CA LEU A 962 29.99 -22.11 -4.94
C LEU A 962 30.51 -21.83 -6.35
N ASN A 963 29.61 -21.71 -7.33
CA ASN A 963 29.98 -21.50 -8.74
C ASN A 963 31.11 -22.44 -9.19
N ASP A 964 30.95 -23.74 -8.93
CA ASP A 964 31.90 -24.84 -9.23
C ASP A 964 33.22 -24.85 -8.44
N VAL A 965 33.42 -23.92 -7.49
CA VAL A 965 34.60 -23.87 -6.61
C VAL A 965 34.26 -24.45 -5.24
N LEU A 966 35.03 -25.43 -4.77
CA LEU A 966 34.88 -25.96 -3.41
C LEU A 966 35.26 -24.86 -2.40
N VAL A 967 34.29 -24.41 -1.61
CA VAL A 967 34.47 -23.35 -0.59
C VAL A 967 34.41 -23.88 0.83
N ASN A 968 33.82 -25.07 1.06
CA ASN A 968 33.75 -25.67 2.38
C ASN A 968 33.70 -27.20 2.31
N ASP A 969 34.35 -27.85 3.27
CA ASP A 969 34.44 -29.30 3.39
C ASP A 969 34.40 -29.67 4.88
N PHE A 970 33.20 -30.01 5.35
CA PHE A 970 32.87 -30.15 6.76
C PHE A 970 32.49 -31.59 7.07
N THR A 971 32.91 -32.11 8.22
CA THR A 971 32.47 -33.41 8.74
C THR A 971 31.81 -33.17 10.08
N SER A 972 30.53 -33.53 10.18
CA SER A 972 29.79 -33.46 11.44
C SER A 972 30.39 -34.39 12.47
N THR A 973 30.57 -33.87 13.68
CA THR A 973 30.85 -34.68 14.87
C THR A 973 29.77 -34.52 15.94
N ASP A 974 28.65 -33.85 15.61
CA ASP A 974 27.59 -33.55 16.56
C ASP A 974 26.57 -34.70 16.60
N PRO A 975 26.47 -35.46 17.71
CA PRO A 975 25.53 -36.57 17.81
C PRO A 975 24.06 -36.13 17.83
N ALA A 976 23.77 -34.83 17.97
CA ALA A 976 22.41 -34.29 17.94
C ALA A 976 21.92 -33.95 16.53
N ARG A 977 22.77 -34.02 15.50
CA ARG A 977 22.44 -33.71 14.10
C ARG A 977 22.71 -34.92 13.22
N ASP A 978 21.65 -35.54 12.73
CA ASP A 978 21.70 -36.77 11.95
C ASP A 978 21.64 -36.46 10.45
N LEU A 979 22.74 -36.75 9.75
CA LEU A 979 22.84 -36.60 8.29
C LEU A 979 22.52 -37.89 7.51
N SER A 980 22.22 -39.00 8.20
CA SER A 980 21.97 -40.29 7.53
C SER A 980 20.66 -40.31 6.74
N SER A 981 19.67 -39.52 7.18
CA SER A 981 18.40 -39.29 6.48
C SER A 981 17.79 -37.99 7.00
N GLY A 982 17.38 -37.09 6.10
CA GLY A 982 16.70 -35.86 6.53
C GLY A 982 16.16 -35.01 5.38
N PHE A 983 15.46 -33.94 5.72
CA PHE A 983 14.86 -33.02 4.77
C PHE A 983 15.83 -31.91 4.35
N ILE A 984 15.43 -31.20 3.29
CA ILE A 984 16.09 -30.00 2.79
C ILE A 984 15.10 -28.83 2.74
N GLY A 985 15.60 -27.61 2.85
CA GLY A 985 14.78 -26.42 2.71
C GLY A 985 15.58 -25.17 2.41
N ILE A 986 14.89 -24.15 1.91
CA ILE A 986 15.43 -22.81 1.66
C ILE A 986 14.85 -21.82 2.68
N GLN A 987 15.62 -20.79 3.01
CA GLN A 987 15.33 -19.91 4.14
C GLN A 987 15.09 -18.45 3.72
N ASN A 988 14.21 -17.80 4.47
CA ASN A 988 14.23 -16.36 4.72
C ASN A 988 14.69 -16.11 6.16
N HIS A 989 15.71 -15.29 6.39
CA HIS A 989 16.26 -15.12 7.73
C HIS A 989 15.42 -14.19 8.62
N GLY A 990 15.10 -12.99 8.13
CA GLY A 990 14.52 -11.93 8.96
C GLY A 990 13.68 -10.93 8.20
N ALA A 991 12.97 -10.09 8.96
CA ALA A 991 12.14 -9.03 8.41
C ALA A 991 12.99 -8.01 7.64
N GLY A 992 12.65 -7.79 6.37
CA GLY A 992 13.37 -6.87 5.48
C GLY A 992 14.50 -7.51 4.66
N GLU A 993 14.72 -8.82 4.84
CA GLU A 993 15.63 -9.65 4.04
C GLU A 993 14.92 -10.17 2.79
N THR A 994 15.63 -10.33 1.66
CA THR A 994 15.06 -10.92 0.44
C THR A 994 16.10 -11.73 -0.33
N VAL A 995 15.80 -13.02 -0.51
CA VAL A 995 16.60 -13.94 -1.32
C VAL A 995 15.73 -14.53 -2.41
N SER A 996 16.28 -14.62 -3.63
CA SER A 996 15.63 -15.33 -4.73
C SER A 996 16.29 -16.69 -4.94
N TYR A 997 15.50 -17.74 -5.17
CA TYR A 997 15.96 -19.11 -5.43
C TYR A 997 15.36 -19.64 -6.74
N ARG A 998 16.11 -20.43 -7.51
CA ARG A 998 15.58 -21.13 -8.69
C ARG A 998 16.36 -22.40 -9.00
N ASN A 999 15.83 -23.20 -9.94
CA ASN A 999 16.46 -24.41 -10.46
C ASN A 999 16.87 -25.35 -9.32
N ILE A 1000 15.97 -25.76 -8.42
CA ILE A 1000 16.38 -26.63 -7.30
C ILE A 1000 16.32 -28.08 -7.78
N ARG A 1001 17.43 -28.81 -7.69
CA ARG A 1001 17.57 -30.18 -8.20
C ARG A 1001 18.42 -31.05 -7.29
N VAL A 1002 18.08 -32.33 -7.23
CA VAL A 1002 18.75 -33.32 -6.36
C VAL A 1002 19.22 -34.52 -7.17
N LYS A 1003 20.36 -35.09 -6.79
CA LYS A 1003 20.88 -36.35 -7.29
C LYS A 1003 21.27 -37.25 -6.14
N ASP A 1004 20.76 -38.47 -6.10
CA ASP A 1004 21.18 -39.48 -5.12
C ASP A 1004 22.61 -39.95 -5.44
N LEU A 1005 23.48 -39.96 -4.41
CA LEU A 1005 24.88 -40.37 -4.51
C LEU A 1005 25.13 -41.78 -3.97
N GLY A 1006 24.31 -42.22 -3.02
CA GLY A 1006 24.40 -43.56 -2.39
C GLY A 1006 23.72 -44.68 -3.17
N ALA A 1007 22.93 -44.35 -4.20
CA ALA A 1007 22.34 -45.33 -5.09
C ALA A 1007 23.39 -45.79 -6.12
N GLU A 1008 23.96 -46.99 -5.95
CA GLU A 1008 24.40 -47.72 -7.14
C GLU A 1008 23.18 -47.84 -8.05
N PRO A 1009 23.26 -47.49 -9.35
CA PRO A 1009 22.14 -47.73 -10.24
C PRO A 1009 21.80 -49.21 -10.14
N GLU A 1010 20.59 -49.54 -9.66
CA GLU A 1010 20.12 -50.91 -9.75
C GLU A 1010 20.28 -51.33 -11.21
N PRO A 1011 20.94 -52.47 -11.53
CA PRO A 1011 21.05 -52.88 -12.91
C PRO A 1011 19.64 -53.05 -13.47
N GLU A 1012 19.29 -52.21 -14.44
CA GLU A 1012 18.09 -52.39 -15.26
C GLU A 1012 18.13 -53.78 -15.89
N LEU A 1013 16.96 -54.35 -16.17
CA LEU A 1013 16.88 -55.62 -16.89
C LEU A 1013 17.59 -55.47 -18.25
N ALA A 1014 18.61 -56.27 -18.51
CA ALA A 1014 19.37 -56.15 -19.75
C ALA A 1014 18.60 -56.78 -20.93
N VAL A 1015 18.09 -55.96 -21.86
CA VAL A 1015 17.36 -56.44 -23.06
C VAL A 1015 17.78 -55.70 -24.33
N SER A 1016 18.40 -56.40 -25.28
CA SER A 1016 18.70 -55.85 -26.61
C SER A 1016 17.52 -56.00 -27.57
N VAL A 1017 17.12 -54.90 -28.21
CA VAL A 1017 16.01 -54.89 -29.18
C VAL A 1017 16.50 -54.63 -30.59
N THR A 1018 15.93 -55.35 -31.54
CA THR A 1018 16.12 -55.12 -32.98
C THR A 1018 14.77 -55.09 -33.67
N VAL A 1019 14.59 -54.08 -34.53
CA VAL A 1019 13.38 -53.91 -35.33
C VAL A 1019 13.79 -53.86 -36.79
N GLN A 1020 13.19 -54.71 -37.60
CA GLN A 1020 13.50 -54.77 -39.03
C GLN A 1020 12.24 -54.86 -39.89
N PRO A 1021 11.96 -53.85 -40.72
CA PRO A 1021 10.95 -53.97 -41.75
C PRO A 1021 11.40 -54.97 -42.84
N LYS A 1022 10.46 -55.80 -43.31
CA LYS A 1022 10.69 -56.83 -44.34
C LYS A 1022 9.53 -56.92 -45.30
N CYS A 1023 9.83 -57.15 -46.56
CA CYS A 1023 8.83 -57.38 -47.59
C CYS A 1023 8.45 -58.84 -47.69
N VAL A 1024 7.17 -59.13 -47.48
CA VAL A 1024 6.59 -60.47 -47.60
C VAL A 1024 5.36 -60.37 -48.49
N ALA A 1025 5.40 -61.03 -49.65
CA ALA A 1025 4.32 -61.04 -50.64
C ALA A 1025 3.81 -59.64 -51.04
N GLY A 1026 4.72 -58.69 -51.26
CA GLY A 1026 4.41 -57.31 -51.68
C GLY A 1026 3.91 -56.38 -50.57
N LYS A 1027 3.91 -56.82 -49.31
CA LYS A 1027 3.52 -55.99 -48.16
C LYS A 1027 4.65 -55.89 -47.15
N VAL A 1028 4.76 -54.74 -46.48
CA VAL A 1028 5.73 -54.54 -45.40
C VAL A 1028 5.25 -55.30 -44.16
N THR A 1029 6.17 -55.98 -43.51
CA THR A 1029 5.99 -56.61 -42.21
C THR A 1029 7.08 -56.10 -41.28
N LEU A 1030 6.78 -55.92 -40.01
CA LEU A 1030 7.74 -55.40 -39.03
C LEU A 1030 8.15 -56.53 -38.10
N ASN A 1031 9.40 -56.96 -38.18
CA ASN A 1031 9.95 -57.99 -37.30
C ASN A 1031 10.58 -57.32 -36.08
N VAL A 1032 10.02 -57.55 -34.90
CA VAL A 1032 10.56 -57.08 -33.63
C VAL A 1032 11.15 -58.28 -32.89
N ARG A 1033 12.42 -58.18 -32.49
CA ARG A 1033 13.13 -59.19 -31.72
C ARG A 1033 13.80 -58.54 -30.51
N ALA A 1034 13.46 -59.04 -29.33
CA ALA A 1034 14.08 -58.68 -28.05
C ALA A 1034 14.89 -59.87 -27.53
N VAL A 1035 16.15 -59.67 -27.18
CA VAL A 1035 17.02 -60.68 -26.56
C VAL A 1035 17.07 -60.39 -25.07
N ASN A 1036 16.79 -61.38 -24.22
CA ASN A 1036 17.05 -61.27 -22.80
C ASN A 1036 18.56 -61.43 -22.56
N ASP A 1037 19.26 -60.31 -22.36
CA ASP A 1037 20.69 -60.28 -22.02
C ASP A 1037 20.93 -60.33 -20.50
N ASP A 1038 19.85 -60.41 -19.71
CA ASP A 1038 19.88 -60.55 -18.27
C ASP A 1038 20.22 -61.99 -17.83
N THR A 1039 20.48 -62.15 -16.53
CA THR A 1039 20.75 -63.42 -15.85
C THR A 1039 19.49 -64.10 -15.30
N VAL A 1040 18.34 -63.43 -15.29
CA VAL A 1040 17.04 -64.00 -14.87
C VAL A 1040 16.05 -64.11 -16.04
N PRO A 1041 15.04 -65.01 -15.98
CA PRO A 1041 13.96 -65.02 -16.96
C PRO A 1041 13.15 -63.72 -16.93
N VAL A 1042 12.76 -63.20 -18.09
CA VAL A 1042 11.94 -61.98 -18.24
C VAL A 1042 10.68 -62.23 -19.05
N ASP A 1043 9.58 -61.60 -18.66
CA ASP A 1043 8.38 -61.50 -19.49
C ASP A 1043 8.55 -60.33 -20.45
N VAL A 1044 8.32 -60.53 -21.75
CA VAL A 1044 8.55 -59.53 -22.80
C VAL A 1044 7.25 -59.21 -23.52
N VAL A 1045 6.95 -57.91 -23.64
CA VAL A 1045 5.87 -57.35 -24.43
C VAL A 1045 6.46 -56.56 -25.60
N LEU A 1046 6.21 -57.03 -26.83
CA LEU A 1046 6.55 -56.30 -28.04
C LEU A 1046 5.34 -55.51 -28.52
N SER A 1047 5.44 -54.20 -28.68
CA SER A 1047 4.37 -53.30 -29.11
C SER A 1047 4.77 -52.46 -30.32
N THR A 1048 3.86 -52.36 -31.28
CA THR A 1048 3.98 -51.53 -32.49
C THR A 1048 2.62 -50.92 -32.81
N PRO A 1049 2.53 -49.89 -33.67
CA PRO A 1049 1.24 -49.40 -34.18
C PRO A 1049 0.39 -50.48 -34.89
N PHE A 1050 1.02 -51.60 -35.29
CA PHE A 1050 0.38 -52.69 -36.04
C PHE A 1050 -0.03 -53.88 -35.16
N GLY A 1051 0.24 -53.82 -33.86
CA GLY A 1051 -0.17 -54.84 -32.89
C GLY A 1051 0.81 -55.02 -31.73
N LYS A 1052 0.38 -55.83 -30.76
CA LYS A 1052 1.12 -56.15 -29.53
C LYS A 1052 1.19 -57.66 -29.32
N LYS A 1053 2.31 -58.14 -28.77
CA LYS A 1053 2.52 -59.56 -28.46
C LYS A 1053 3.29 -59.72 -27.15
N THR A 1054 2.79 -60.57 -26.27
CA THR A 1054 3.42 -60.92 -24.99
C THR A 1054 4.01 -62.33 -25.05
N MET A 1055 5.22 -62.49 -24.50
CA MET A 1055 5.92 -63.76 -24.28
C MET A 1055 6.40 -63.81 -22.84
N THR A 1056 5.98 -64.81 -22.08
CA THR A 1056 6.38 -64.96 -20.68
C THR A 1056 7.56 -65.90 -20.52
N GLY A 1057 8.40 -65.66 -19.51
CA GLY A 1057 9.51 -66.53 -19.12
C GLY A 1057 10.62 -66.68 -20.17
N VAL A 1058 10.96 -65.61 -20.89
CA VAL A 1058 12.09 -65.60 -21.84
C VAL A 1058 13.39 -65.78 -21.05
N LEU A 1059 14.00 -66.95 -21.16
CA LEU A 1059 15.23 -67.30 -20.42
C LEU A 1059 16.43 -66.44 -20.85
N PRO A 1060 17.44 -66.27 -19.97
CA PRO A 1060 18.72 -65.65 -20.30
C PRO A 1060 19.31 -66.13 -21.62
N GLY A 1061 19.76 -65.20 -22.45
CA GLY A 1061 20.31 -65.42 -23.80
C GLY A 1061 19.29 -65.90 -24.85
N LYS A 1062 17.99 -65.97 -24.52
CA LYS A 1062 16.92 -66.30 -25.48
C LYS A 1062 16.24 -65.02 -25.97
N SER A 1063 15.57 -65.13 -27.11
CA SER A 1063 14.88 -63.99 -27.71
C SER A 1063 13.39 -64.21 -27.86
N ALA A 1064 12.63 -63.18 -27.51
CA ALA A 1064 11.24 -63.00 -27.84
C ALA A 1064 11.13 -62.33 -29.22
N GLN A 1065 10.40 -62.92 -30.17
CA GLN A 1065 10.32 -62.40 -31.54
C GLN A 1065 8.91 -62.49 -32.09
N GLN A 1066 8.43 -61.42 -32.72
CA GLN A 1066 7.15 -61.37 -33.42
C GLN A 1066 7.28 -60.60 -34.72
N THR A 1067 6.62 -61.09 -35.77
CA THR A 1067 6.43 -60.34 -37.02
C THR A 1067 5.02 -59.77 -37.05
N PHE A 1068 4.90 -58.45 -37.14
CA PHE A 1068 3.63 -57.73 -37.24
C PHE A 1068 3.30 -57.45 -38.71
N ALA A 1069 2.11 -57.84 -39.13
CA ALA A 1069 1.62 -57.57 -40.48
C ALA A 1069 1.05 -56.15 -40.54
N THR A 1070 1.72 -55.24 -41.26
CA THR A 1070 1.25 -53.85 -41.44
C THR A 1070 0.01 -53.79 -42.33
N ARG A 1071 -0.17 -54.81 -43.19
CA ARG A 1071 -1.17 -54.90 -44.25
C ARG A 1071 -1.03 -53.84 -45.36
N SER A 1072 0.03 -53.04 -45.35
CA SER A 1072 0.34 -51.99 -46.31
C SER A 1072 1.54 -52.33 -47.20
N THR A 1073 1.59 -51.73 -48.39
CA THR A 1073 2.75 -51.82 -49.32
C THR A 1073 3.90 -50.91 -48.90
N SER A 1074 3.62 -49.87 -48.10
CA SER A 1074 4.59 -48.99 -47.46
C SER A 1074 4.20 -48.67 -46.01
N ILE A 1075 5.19 -48.28 -45.19
CA ILE A 1075 5.03 -47.71 -43.85
C ILE A 1075 5.96 -46.51 -43.67
N GLU A 1076 5.56 -45.55 -42.85
CA GLU A 1076 6.41 -44.43 -42.43
C GLU A 1076 7.41 -44.89 -41.34
N ALA A 1077 8.40 -44.05 -41.05
CA ALA A 1077 9.29 -44.26 -39.92
C ALA A 1077 8.49 -44.20 -38.61
N GLY A 1078 8.86 -45.00 -37.64
CA GLY A 1078 8.16 -45.04 -36.36
C GLY A 1078 8.95 -45.78 -35.29
N THR A 1079 8.31 -46.02 -34.15
CA THR A 1079 8.92 -46.70 -33.00
C THR A 1079 8.23 -48.02 -32.70
N ALA A 1080 9.00 -49.01 -32.27
CA ALA A 1080 8.51 -50.18 -31.58
C ALA A 1080 8.96 -50.11 -30.12
N THR A 1081 8.04 -50.41 -29.21
CA THR A 1081 8.29 -50.39 -27.76
C THR A 1081 8.36 -51.82 -27.25
N VAL A 1082 9.41 -52.15 -26.51
CA VAL A 1082 9.59 -53.45 -25.86
C VAL A 1082 9.62 -53.25 -24.36
N THR A 1083 8.64 -53.79 -23.65
CA THR A 1083 8.62 -53.81 -22.19
C THR A 1083 9.09 -55.19 -21.71
N ALA A 1084 10.11 -55.25 -20.85
CA ALA A 1084 10.52 -56.49 -20.20
C ALA A 1084 10.36 -56.39 -18.69
N THR A 1085 9.78 -57.42 -18.07
CA THR A 1085 9.50 -57.44 -16.63
C THR A 1085 9.99 -58.72 -15.96
N SER A 1086 10.51 -58.62 -14.73
CA SER A 1086 10.87 -59.77 -13.90
C SER A 1086 10.97 -59.37 -12.43
N GLY A 1087 10.38 -60.15 -11.54
CA GLY A 1087 10.52 -59.94 -10.09
C GLY A 1087 10.09 -58.57 -9.55
N GLY A 1088 9.17 -57.89 -10.24
CA GLY A 1088 8.74 -56.52 -9.90
C GLY A 1088 9.53 -55.40 -10.58
N LYS A 1089 10.59 -55.72 -11.33
CA LYS A 1089 11.36 -54.77 -12.16
C LYS A 1089 10.77 -54.69 -13.56
N GLU A 1090 10.84 -53.51 -14.18
CA GLU A 1090 10.39 -53.23 -15.55
C GLU A 1090 11.43 -52.39 -16.29
N VAL A 1091 11.73 -52.73 -17.54
CA VAL A 1091 12.49 -51.88 -18.48
C VAL A 1091 11.68 -51.69 -19.75
N VAL A 1092 11.71 -50.49 -20.31
CA VAL A 1092 11.05 -50.16 -21.58
C VAL A 1092 12.11 -49.70 -22.57
N VAL A 1093 12.30 -50.49 -23.63
CA VAL A 1093 13.24 -50.18 -24.71
C VAL A 1093 12.45 -49.75 -25.94
N GLU A 1094 12.66 -48.51 -26.36
CA GLU A 1094 12.13 -48.01 -27.63
C GLU A 1094 13.19 -48.12 -28.72
N THR A 1095 12.80 -48.66 -29.88
CA THR A 1095 13.68 -48.77 -31.03
C THR A 1095 12.98 -48.26 -32.27
N THR A 1096 13.61 -47.31 -32.93
CA THR A 1096 13.10 -46.74 -34.18
C THR A 1096 13.28 -47.72 -35.34
N TYR A 1097 12.38 -47.63 -36.32
CA TYR A 1097 12.52 -48.24 -37.63
C TYR A 1097 12.27 -47.20 -38.71
N ASP A 1098 13.05 -47.28 -39.78
CA ASP A 1098 12.91 -46.37 -40.92
C ASP A 1098 11.66 -46.65 -41.74
N ALA A 1099 11.21 -45.62 -42.47
CA ALA A 1099 10.19 -45.77 -43.49
C ALA A 1099 10.61 -46.85 -44.50
N SER A 1100 9.66 -47.66 -44.96
CA SER A 1100 9.95 -48.80 -45.83
C SER A 1100 8.82 -49.04 -46.82
N SER A 1101 9.16 -49.42 -48.06
CA SER A 1101 8.22 -49.82 -49.11
C SER A 1101 8.65 -51.13 -49.76
N CYS A 1102 7.68 -51.93 -50.23
CA CYS A 1102 7.89 -53.20 -50.92
C CYS A 1102 7.78 -53.14 -52.44
N GLY A 1103 7.93 -51.93 -52.99
CA GLY A 1103 7.74 -51.57 -54.39
C GLY A 1103 7.42 -50.09 -54.48
#